data_AF-A0A1G3IMV3-F1
#
_entry.id   AF-A0A1G3IMV3-F1
#
_cell.length_a   1.000
_cell.length_b   1.000
_cell.length_c   1.000
_cell.angle_alpha   90.00
_cell.angle_beta   90.00
_cell.angle_gamma   90.00
#
_symmetry.space_group_name_H-M   'P 1'
#
loop_
_entity.id
_entity.type
_entity.pdbx_description
1 polymer ?
#
loop_
_entity_poly.entity_id
_entity_poly.type
_entity_poly.pdbx_seq_one_letter_code
_entity_poly.pdbx_strand_id
1 'polypeptide(L)'
;GFYRLGFVQYGDAQLYDYRLRLSLPNKGDDRIVILDIDEKSLKQEGRWPWGRDKMARLVDSLFDRYGVVAVGFDVVFAEPDNSSGLSVLQALGEKQFRDVEQFHSVLKQIQPALQYDALFAEKLKGRKVVLGYYFSNSENDLTASRSGALPEPVFQADIFRGRAVGLVTWDGYGANLQELQSSAASAGHFNPLVDFDGVVRRIPMLVEHEGRIYESLSLAVVRSVLDMPKLVPGFAGEQNQGYGGLEWLTVDSAQGGLTIPVDAEVSALIPYSGKRNTFTYISATDVLHGKIEQTALQNKIVLVGTSAPGLMDMRSTPVGEVYPGVEVHANMISGILNQNIKQHPPYMLGANVVLMLLIGISLSVLLPLLSPIRGMLLSLIFLSGDVALNLALWNYADLAMPMAGGILIILTLFALNMSFGYFVESRAKRQITGLFGQYVPGELVDEMAKRPESVSMEGDSREMTILFSDVRSFTTISEGLDPKELSQLMNEFLTPLSRVIYKQRGTIDKYMGDCIMAFWGAPLPDPDHAHHAVLAGMEMQRALNVLQPQFKAKGWPEIHIGVGVNTGRVSVGNMGSEVRVAYTVMGDAVNLASRLEGITKEYGVLMLVGEATKQATPQIVYREVDRVRVKGKEQPVAIFDPHGLSGAVEQEKLDEIKLFHQALRTYRKQDWDKADLELLSLQNMSPDCKLYRVYAERVTYYRNSPPGENWDGVFTFKTK
;
A
#
# COMPACT_ATOMS: atom_id res chain seq x y z
N GLY A 1 4.25 18.54 -24.38
CA GLY A 1 5.18 18.12 -23.32
C GLY A 1 4.38 17.46 -22.21
N PHE A 2 4.49 16.15 -22.08
CA PHE A 2 4.00 15.41 -20.92
C PHE A 2 5.21 15.09 -20.05
N TYR A 3 5.17 15.39 -18.74
CA TYR A 3 6.22 15.03 -17.81
C TYR A 3 6.42 13.51 -17.83
N ARG A 4 7.59 13.04 -18.27
CA ARG A 4 7.96 11.62 -18.22
C ARG A 4 8.41 11.28 -16.80
N LEU A 5 7.62 10.51 -16.06
CA LEU A 5 8.01 9.98 -14.76
C LEU A 5 9.00 8.82 -14.98
N GLY A 6 10.30 9.11 -14.94
CA GLY A 6 11.36 8.14 -15.28
C GLY A 6 11.29 6.82 -14.49
N PHE A 7 10.85 6.86 -13.23
CA PHE A 7 10.72 5.63 -12.43
C PHE A 7 9.59 4.70 -12.90
N VAL A 8 8.51 5.24 -13.50
CA VAL A 8 7.42 4.42 -14.05
C VAL A 8 7.90 3.71 -15.31
N GLN A 9 8.62 4.44 -16.18
CA GLN A 9 9.24 3.86 -17.38
C GLN A 9 10.24 2.76 -17.02
N TYR A 10 11.06 2.98 -15.99
CA TYR A 10 11.94 1.96 -15.44
C TYR A 10 11.16 0.73 -14.92
N GLY A 11 10.08 0.95 -14.18
CA GLY A 11 9.20 -0.13 -13.72
C GLY A 11 8.61 -0.94 -14.88
N ASP A 12 8.13 -0.28 -15.93
CA ASP A 12 7.58 -0.95 -17.12
C ASP A 12 8.64 -1.78 -17.86
N ALA A 13 9.84 -1.24 -18.03
CA ALA A 13 10.97 -1.97 -18.64
C ALA A 13 11.34 -3.22 -17.83
N GLN A 14 11.42 -3.12 -16.50
CA GLN A 14 11.70 -4.25 -15.63
C GLN A 14 10.59 -5.31 -15.65
N LEU A 15 9.32 -4.89 -15.65
CA LEU A 15 8.17 -5.79 -15.73
C LEU A 15 8.08 -6.48 -17.09
N TYR A 16 8.45 -5.79 -18.18
CA TYR A 16 8.62 -6.40 -19.50
C TYR A 16 9.70 -7.48 -19.46
N ASP A 17 10.90 -7.17 -18.94
CA ASP A 17 12.00 -8.13 -18.88
C ASP A 17 11.70 -9.34 -18.01
N TYR A 18 10.98 -9.14 -16.90
CA TYR A 18 10.54 -10.23 -16.04
C TYR A 18 9.55 -11.15 -16.77
N ARG A 19 8.55 -10.58 -17.42
CA ARG A 19 7.56 -11.31 -18.20
C ARG A 19 8.18 -12.07 -19.37
N LEU A 20 9.08 -11.42 -20.12
CA LEU A 20 9.83 -12.07 -21.19
C LEU A 20 10.61 -13.27 -20.67
N ARG A 21 11.36 -13.11 -19.56
CA ARG A 21 12.14 -14.19 -18.93
C ARG A 21 11.28 -15.37 -18.47
N LEU A 22 10.07 -15.11 -17.96
CA LEU A 22 9.12 -16.16 -17.58
C LEU A 22 8.55 -16.92 -18.77
N SER A 23 8.44 -16.27 -19.94
CA SER A 23 7.90 -16.88 -21.17
C SER A 23 8.97 -17.40 -22.15
N LEU A 24 10.24 -17.50 -21.74
CA LEU A 24 11.31 -17.94 -22.63
C LEU A 24 11.11 -19.41 -23.07
N PRO A 25 11.20 -19.71 -24.38
CA PRO A 25 11.16 -21.09 -24.84
C PRO A 25 12.42 -21.88 -24.42
N ASN A 26 13.53 -21.19 -24.14
CA ASN A 26 14.84 -21.77 -23.82
C ASN A 26 15.35 -22.77 -24.87
N LYS A 27 14.97 -22.55 -26.14
CA LYS A 27 15.40 -23.34 -27.29
C LYS A 27 15.56 -22.41 -28.50
N GLY A 28 16.71 -22.52 -29.19
CA GLY A 28 16.97 -21.79 -30.43
C GLY A 28 16.20 -22.36 -31.62
N ASP A 29 16.13 -21.56 -32.70
CA ASP A 29 15.54 -22.02 -33.95
C ASP A 29 16.52 -22.90 -34.71
N ASP A 30 16.17 -24.17 -34.92
CA ASP A 30 17.03 -25.14 -35.58
C ASP A 30 17.34 -24.77 -37.04
N ARG A 31 16.63 -23.80 -37.66
CA ARG A 31 16.94 -23.29 -39.01
C ARG A 31 18.12 -22.33 -39.04
N ILE A 32 18.55 -21.81 -37.90
CA ILE A 32 19.56 -20.75 -37.80
C ILE A 32 20.79 -21.29 -37.07
N VAL A 33 21.96 -21.11 -37.67
CA VAL A 33 23.25 -21.49 -37.10
C VAL A 33 24.16 -20.28 -37.06
N ILE A 34 24.86 -20.09 -35.94
CA ILE A 34 25.86 -19.03 -35.79
C ILE A 34 27.23 -19.62 -36.08
N LEU A 35 27.87 -19.08 -37.12
CA LEU A 35 29.26 -19.34 -37.43
C LEU A 35 30.13 -18.34 -36.68
N ASP A 36 30.87 -18.83 -35.70
CA ASP A 36 31.55 -18.01 -34.73
C ASP A 36 33.04 -17.88 -35.01
N ILE A 37 33.50 -16.64 -35.10
CA ILE A 37 34.91 -16.27 -35.04
C ILE A 37 35.30 -16.26 -33.56
N ASP A 38 35.49 -17.47 -33.03
CA ASP A 38 35.86 -17.76 -31.65
C ASP A 38 37.38 -17.76 -31.44
N GLU A 39 37.84 -17.95 -30.20
CA GLU A 39 39.27 -18.04 -29.89
C GLU A 39 39.97 -19.18 -30.63
N LYS A 40 39.26 -20.29 -30.86
CA LYS A 40 39.76 -21.42 -31.64
C LYS A 40 40.05 -21.01 -33.09
N SER A 41 39.15 -20.25 -33.70
CA SER A 41 39.29 -19.72 -35.04
C SER A 41 40.43 -18.70 -35.13
N LEU A 42 40.55 -17.78 -34.17
CA LEU A 42 41.66 -16.82 -34.15
C LEU A 42 43.02 -17.52 -33.97
N LYS A 43 43.08 -18.61 -33.20
CA LYS A 43 44.31 -19.38 -33.01
C LYS A 43 44.73 -20.16 -34.26
N GLN A 44 43.79 -20.71 -35.02
CA GLN A 44 44.08 -21.51 -36.21
C GLN A 44 44.28 -20.65 -37.47
N GLU A 45 43.42 -19.66 -37.67
CA GLU A 45 43.41 -18.84 -38.89
C GLU A 45 44.23 -17.55 -38.75
N GLY A 46 44.61 -17.16 -37.54
CA GLY A 46 45.32 -15.91 -37.26
C GLY A 46 44.40 -14.75 -36.90
N ARG A 47 45.00 -13.56 -36.77
CA ARG A 47 44.33 -12.36 -36.25
C ARG A 47 43.23 -11.86 -37.20
N TRP A 48 42.10 -11.46 -36.63
CA TRP A 48 41.01 -10.76 -37.32
C TRP A 48 41.35 -9.27 -37.55
N PRO A 49 40.93 -8.65 -38.67
CA PRO A 49 40.15 -9.21 -39.79
C PRO A 49 40.95 -10.18 -40.65
N TRP A 50 40.29 -11.25 -41.12
CA TRP A 50 40.90 -12.22 -42.03
C TRP A 50 41.02 -11.68 -43.46
N GLY A 51 41.96 -12.25 -44.22
CA GLY A 51 42.10 -12.01 -45.65
C GLY A 51 40.86 -12.45 -46.42
N ARG A 52 40.52 -11.72 -47.48
CA ARG A 52 39.35 -11.96 -48.33
C ARG A 52 39.48 -13.25 -49.13
N ASP A 53 40.68 -13.79 -49.30
CA ASP A 53 40.92 -15.15 -49.78
C ASP A 53 40.27 -16.21 -48.87
N LYS A 54 40.36 -16.03 -47.55
CA LYS A 54 39.75 -16.93 -46.55
C LYS A 54 38.25 -16.76 -46.54
N MET A 55 37.76 -15.51 -46.62
CA MET A 55 36.32 -15.23 -46.67
C MET A 55 35.69 -15.81 -47.94
N ALA A 56 36.37 -15.72 -49.09
CA ALA A 56 35.98 -16.36 -50.33
C ALA A 56 35.88 -17.89 -50.19
N ARG A 57 36.91 -18.53 -49.63
CA ARG A 57 36.90 -19.98 -49.35
C ARG A 57 35.81 -20.38 -48.37
N LEU A 58 35.52 -19.53 -47.39
CA LEU A 58 34.45 -19.77 -46.42
C LEU A 58 33.08 -19.76 -47.13
N VAL A 59 32.80 -18.73 -47.93
CA VAL A 59 31.54 -18.64 -48.69
C VAL A 59 31.40 -19.80 -49.67
N ASP A 60 32.45 -20.14 -50.42
CA ASP A 60 32.45 -21.34 -51.28
C ASP A 60 32.12 -22.61 -50.49
N SER A 61 32.76 -22.80 -49.33
CA SER A 61 32.50 -23.97 -48.49
C SER A 61 31.05 -24.01 -48.01
N LEU A 62 30.52 -22.89 -47.53
CA LEU A 62 29.15 -22.80 -47.02
C LEU A 62 28.10 -23.16 -48.08
N PHE A 63 28.22 -22.62 -49.29
CA PHE A 63 27.25 -22.88 -50.35
C PHE A 63 27.51 -24.20 -51.09
N ASP A 64 28.75 -24.47 -51.52
CA ASP A 64 29.04 -25.57 -52.43
C ASP A 64 29.21 -26.91 -51.70
N ARG A 65 29.82 -26.91 -50.51
CA ARG A 65 29.99 -28.13 -49.70
C ARG A 65 28.80 -28.34 -48.78
N TYR A 66 28.37 -27.31 -48.05
CA TYR A 66 27.37 -27.47 -46.99
C TYR A 66 25.93 -27.23 -47.45
N GLY A 67 25.69 -26.52 -48.55
CA GLY A 67 24.33 -26.28 -49.06
C GLY A 67 23.47 -25.42 -48.12
N VAL A 68 24.03 -24.32 -47.60
CA VAL A 68 23.28 -23.34 -46.80
C VAL A 68 22.27 -22.57 -47.65
N VAL A 69 21.21 -22.05 -47.02
CA VAL A 69 20.16 -21.26 -47.70
C VAL A 69 20.60 -19.82 -47.91
N ALA A 70 21.18 -19.21 -46.88
CA ALA A 70 21.65 -17.83 -46.90
C ALA A 70 22.76 -17.62 -45.87
N VAL A 71 23.61 -16.61 -46.10
CA VAL A 71 24.67 -16.22 -45.17
C VAL A 71 24.53 -14.72 -44.86
N GLY A 72 24.38 -14.38 -43.59
CA GLY A 72 24.41 -12.99 -43.10
C GLY A 72 25.74 -12.70 -42.40
N PHE A 73 26.41 -11.62 -42.76
CA PHE A 73 27.65 -11.19 -42.10
C PHE A 73 27.37 -10.07 -41.11
N ASP A 74 27.57 -10.33 -39.82
CA ASP A 74 27.54 -9.33 -38.75
C ASP A 74 28.91 -8.66 -38.58
N VAL A 75 29.50 -8.27 -39.73
CA VAL A 75 30.83 -7.64 -39.85
C VAL A 75 30.84 -6.73 -41.09
N VAL A 76 31.70 -5.72 -41.09
CA VAL A 76 31.85 -4.77 -42.20
C VAL A 76 33.21 -4.93 -42.88
N PHE A 77 33.20 -4.94 -44.21
CA PHE A 77 34.39 -4.97 -45.06
C PHE A 77 34.64 -3.58 -45.68
N ALA A 78 34.94 -2.58 -44.85
CA ALA A 78 35.06 -1.17 -45.27
C ALA A 78 36.40 -0.83 -45.93
N GLU A 79 37.46 -1.58 -45.63
CA GLU A 79 38.82 -1.30 -46.10
C GLU A 79 39.29 -2.32 -47.15
N PRO A 80 40.10 -1.91 -48.15
CA PRO A 80 40.73 -2.83 -49.10
C PRO A 80 41.65 -3.86 -48.43
N ASP A 81 41.65 -5.08 -48.95
CA ASP A 81 42.54 -6.13 -48.50
C ASP A 81 43.93 -6.03 -49.14
N ASN A 82 44.92 -5.69 -48.31
CA ASN A 82 46.32 -5.59 -48.71
C ASN A 82 47.17 -6.81 -48.31
N SER A 83 46.56 -7.89 -47.80
CA SER A 83 47.27 -9.04 -47.24
C SER A 83 47.94 -9.97 -48.27
N SER A 84 47.59 -9.85 -49.55
CA SER A 84 48.20 -10.66 -50.63
C SER A 84 49.64 -10.24 -50.97
N GLY A 85 50.09 -9.07 -50.51
CA GLY A 85 51.39 -8.50 -50.89
C GLY A 85 51.44 -7.97 -52.33
N LEU A 86 50.30 -7.91 -53.03
CA LEU A 86 50.23 -7.44 -54.42
C LEU A 86 50.81 -6.02 -54.58
N SER A 87 50.52 -5.11 -53.65
CA SER A 87 51.06 -3.75 -53.67
C SER A 87 52.59 -3.71 -53.56
N VAL A 88 53.18 -4.63 -52.79
CA VAL A 88 54.64 -4.78 -52.67
C VAL A 88 55.23 -5.33 -53.97
N LEU A 89 54.60 -6.35 -54.56
CA LEU A 89 55.03 -6.91 -55.85
C LEU A 89 54.95 -5.89 -56.99
N GLN A 90 53.89 -5.07 -57.02
CA GLN A 90 53.75 -3.96 -57.95
C GLN A 90 54.85 -2.92 -57.74
N ALA A 91 55.11 -2.51 -56.50
CA ALA A 91 56.19 -1.58 -56.19
C ALA A 91 57.58 -2.10 -56.56
N LEU A 92 57.83 -3.40 -56.37
CA LEU A 92 59.07 -4.06 -56.82
C LEU A 92 59.18 -4.08 -58.34
N GLY A 93 58.08 -4.34 -59.04
CA GLY A 93 58.00 -4.29 -60.51
C GLY A 93 58.28 -2.89 -61.07
N GLU A 94 57.78 -1.84 -60.43
CA GLU A 94 57.97 -0.45 -60.88
C GLU A 94 59.38 0.09 -60.61
N LYS A 95 60.05 -0.45 -59.59
CA LYS A 95 61.36 0.00 -59.09
C LYS A 95 62.46 -1.00 -59.46
N GLN A 96 62.66 -2.03 -58.64
CA GLN A 96 63.83 -2.94 -58.73
C GLN A 96 63.81 -3.86 -59.96
N PHE A 97 62.63 -4.26 -60.43
CA PHE A 97 62.46 -5.18 -61.56
C PHE A 97 61.85 -4.52 -62.79
N ARG A 98 62.04 -3.20 -62.94
CA ARG A 98 61.46 -2.42 -64.05
C ARG A 98 61.74 -3.04 -65.43
N ASP A 99 62.98 -3.45 -65.67
CA ASP A 99 63.43 -3.96 -66.98
C ASP A 99 63.41 -5.50 -67.08
N VAL A 100 62.80 -6.20 -66.11
CA VAL A 100 62.71 -7.67 -66.10
C VAL A 100 61.37 -8.12 -66.66
N GLU A 101 61.28 -8.30 -67.98
CA GLU A 101 60.03 -8.69 -68.66
C GLU A 101 59.39 -9.97 -68.09
N GLN A 102 60.19 -10.96 -67.71
CA GLN A 102 59.70 -12.19 -67.08
C GLN A 102 58.95 -11.91 -65.78
N PHE A 103 59.41 -10.95 -64.96
CA PHE A 103 58.75 -10.60 -63.72
C PHE A 103 57.36 -9.99 -63.98
N HIS A 104 57.27 -9.04 -64.91
CA HIS A 104 56.00 -8.40 -65.28
C HIS A 104 55.01 -9.39 -65.89
N SER A 105 55.49 -10.32 -66.72
CA SER A 105 54.65 -11.37 -67.30
C SER A 105 54.07 -12.30 -66.23
N VAL A 106 54.92 -12.78 -65.31
CA VAL A 106 54.47 -13.63 -64.19
C VAL A 106 53.55 -12.87 -63.24
N LEU A 107 53.89 -11.62 -62.89
CA LEU A 107 53.07 -10.78 -62.03
C LEU A 107 51.67 -10.58 -62.64
N LYS A 108 51.59 -10.28 -63.94
CA LYS A 108 50.31 -10.15 -64.65
C LYS A 108 49.51 -11.44 -64.66
N GLN A 109 50.17 -12.60 -64.71
CA GLN A 109 49.52 -13.92 -64.66
C GLN A 109 48.96 -14.25 -63.28
N ILE A 110 49.68 -13.93 -62.20
CA ILE A 110 49.27 -14.25 -60.82
C ILE A 110 48.41 -13.15 -60.18
N GLN A 111 48.44 -11.92 -60.70
CA GLN A 111 47.74 -10.77 -60.14
C GLN A 111 46.25 -11.03 -59.86
N PRO A 112 45.45 -11.65 -60.76
CA PRO A 112 44.04 -11.94 -60.47
C PRO A 112 43.85 -12.82 -59.23
N ALA A 113 44.74 -13.79 -59.01
CA ALA A 113 44.69 -14.67 -57.83
C ALA A 113 45.10 -13.95 -56.53
N LEU A 114 45.78 -12.81 -56.63
CA LEU A 114 46.22 -11.97 -55.49
C LEU A 114 45.27 -10.79 -55.23
N GLN A 115 44.26 -10.56 -56.07
CA GLN A 115 43.22 -9.55 -55.86
C GLN A 115 42.12 -10.14 -54.96
N TYR A 116 42.40 -10.22 -53.67
CA TYR A 116 41.53 -10.94 -52.72
C TYR A 116 40.13 -10.33 -52.58
N ASP A 117 39.98 -9.00 -52.64
CA ASP A 117 38.64 -8.38 -52.64
C ASP A 117 37.82 -8.79 -53.88
N ALA A 118 38.43 -8.80 -55.06
CA ALA A 118 37.78 -9.23 -56.30
C ALA A 118 37.43 -10.72 -56.29
N LEU A 119 38.32 -11.56 -55.75
CA LEU A 119 38.07 -12.98 -55.54
C LEU A 119 36.86 -13.18 -54.61
N PHE A 120 36.81 -12.44 -53.50
CA PHE A 120 35.68 -12.51 -52.58
C PHE A 120 34.39 -12.03 -53.24
N ALA A 121 34.42 -10.89 -53.93
CA ALA A 121 33.29 -10.36 -54.69
C ALA A 121 32.74 -11.39 -55.69
N GLU A 122 33.60 -12.07 -56.44
CA GLU A 122 33.21 -13.14 -57.36
C GLU A 122 32.45 -14.26 -56.63
N LYS A 123 32.90 -14.65 -55.44
CA LYS A 123 32.24 -15.70 -54.64
C LYS A 123 30.93 -15.26 -53.98
N LEU A 124 30.63 -13.97 -53.95
CA LEU A 124 29.33 -13.46 -53.50
C LEU A 124 28.28 -13.51 -54.61
N LYS A 125 28.68 -13.35 -55.88
CA LYS A 125 27.75 -13.22 -57.02
C LYS A 125 26.82 -14.42 -57.15
N GLY A 126 25.53 -14.13 -57.27
CA GLY A 126 24.49 -15.15 -57.48
C GLY A 126 24.19 -16.01 -56.24
N ARG A 127 24.79 -15.72 -55.08
CA ARG A 127 24.52 -16.42 -53.83
C ARG A 127 23.75 -15.51 -52.86
N LYS A 128 22.92 -16.11 -52.01
CA LYS A 128 22.11 -15.43 -50.99
C LYS A 128 22.97 -14.94 -49.83
N VAL A 129 23.91 -14.03 -50.10
CA VAL A 129 24.78 -13.40 -49.10
C VAL A 129 24.29 -11.99 -48.79
N VAL A 130 24.15 -11.71 -47.50
CA VAL A 130 23.77 -10.39 -46.98
C VAL A 130 24.94 -9.82 -46.18
N LEU A 131 25.42 -8.64 -46.56
CA LEU A 131 26.50 -7.96 -45.86
C LEU A 131 25.96 -7.03 -44.78
N GLY A 132 26.64 -6.96 -43.64
CA GLY A 132 26.35 -6.02 -42.56
C GLY A 132 26.98 -4.65 -42.82
N TYR A 133 26.37 -3.60 -42.26
CA TYR A 133 26.95 -2.28 -42.12
C TYR A 133 26.37 -1.57 -40.89
N TYR A 134 26.94 -0.43 -40.51
CA TYR A 134 26.40 0.37 -39.41
C TYR A 134 26.30 1.84 -39.78
N PHE A 135 25.35 2.51 -39.15
CA PHE A 135 25.24 3.96 -39.09
C PHE A 135 25.90 4.53 -37.84
N SER A 136 26.30 5.79 -37.89
CA SER A 136 26.91 6.53 -36.79
C SER A 136 26.35 7.96 -36.72
N ASN A 137 26.46 8.60 -35.56
CA ASN A 137 26.13 10.01 -35.35
C ASN A 137 27.39 10.80 -34.99
N SER A 138 27.50 12.04 -35.47
CA SER A 138 28.71 12.86 -35.32
C SER A 138 28.89 13.50 -33.94
N GLU A 139 28.07 13.19 -32.94
CA GLU A 139 28.15 13.84 -31.61
C GLU A 139 29.50 13.59 -30.88
N ASN A 140 30.27 12.58 -31.28
CA ASN A 140 31.57 12.26 -30.68
C ASN A 140 32.79 12.40 -31.62
N ASP A 141 32.60 12.66 -32.92
CA ASP A 141 33.70 12.79 -33.89
C ASP A 141 33.48 14.03 -34.79
N LEU A 142 34.50 14.88 -34.92
CA LEU A 142 34.47 16.17 -35.62
C LEU A 142 34.24 16.07 -37.15
N THR A 143 34.02 14.88 -37.69
CA THR A 143 33.50 14.65 -39.05
C THR A 143 32.66 13.38 -39.06
N ALA A 144 31.45 13.43 -39.64
CA ALA A 144 30.67 12.23 -39.94
C ALA A 144 31.53 11.27 -40.78
N SER A 145 32.03 10.20 -40.16
CA SER A 145 32.88 9.22 -40.82
C SER A 145 32.01 8.44 -41.82
N ARG A 146 32.32 8.59 -43.11
CA ARG A 146 31.67 7.89 -44.22
C ARG A 146 32.69 6.96 -44.85
N SER A 147 32.46 5.65 -44.81
CA SER A 147 33.32 4.67 -45.45
C SER A 147 32.50 3.62 -46.21
N GLY A 148 33.05 3.16 -47.34
CA GLY A 148 32.39 2.20 -48.22
C GLY A 148 31.16 2.75 -48.93
N ALA A 149 30.29 1.83 -49.37
CA ALA A 149 29.09 2.10 -50.13
C ALA A 149 27.88 1.43 -49.48
N LEU A 150 26.81 2.21 -49.29
CA LEU A 150 25.52 1.68 -48.85
C LEU A 150 24.85 0.87 -49.97
N PRO A 151 23.98 -0.10 -49.64
CA PRO A 151 23.15 -0.77 -50.63
C PRO A 151 22.14 0.20 -51.28
N GLU A 152 21.44 -0.29 -52.30
CA GLU A 152 20.24 0.41 -52.78
C GLU A 152 19.20 0.52 -51.65
N PRO A 153 18.58 1.70 -51.46
CA PRO A 153 17.61 1.89 -50.39
C PRO A 153 16.32 1.10 -50.66
N VAL A 154 15.70 0.61 -49.59
CA VAL A 154 14.44 -0.14 -49.70
C VAL A 154 13.28 0.78 -50.05
N PHE A 155 13.31 2.01 -49.52
CA PHE A 155 12.37 3.06 -49.88
C PHE A 155 13.07 4.42 -50.04
N GLN A 156 12.45 5.31 -50.78
CA GLN A 156 12.74 6.74 -50.69
C GLN A 156 11.85 7.37 -49.60
N ALA A 157 12.32 8.40 -48.90
CA ALA A 157 11.57 9.06 -47.81
C ALA A 157 10.16 9.52 -48.24
N ASP A 158 9.98 9.76 -49.55
CA ASP A 158 8.71 10.16 -50.14
C ASP A 158 7.57 9.14 -49.96
N ILE A 159 7.88 7.87 -49.67
CA ILE A 159 6.89 6.82 -49.43
C ILE A 159 5.96 7.14 -48.25
N PHE A 160 6.44 7.94 -47.30
CA PHE A 160 5.70 8.35 -46.12
C PHE A 160 5.14 9.78 -46.21
N ARG A 161 5.18 10.42 -47.40
CA ARG A 161 4.61 11.77 -47.58
C ARG A 161 3.15 11.84 -47.12
N GLY A 162 2.85 12.85 -46.31
CA GLY A 162 1.52 13.06 -45.72
C GLY A 162 1.25 12.22 -44.46
N ARG A 163 2.21 11.37 -44.03
CA ARG A 163 2.14 10.61 -42.78
C ARG A 163 3.33 10.97 -41.89
N ALA A 164 3.09 11.19 -40.60
CA ALA A 164 4.17 11.41 -39.64
C ALA A 164 4.68 10.06 -39.13
N VAL A 165 5.74 9.53 -39.74
CA VAL A 165 6.42 8.29 -39.32
C VAL A 165 7.73 8.66 -38.61
N GLY A 166 7.94 8.16 -37.39
CA GLY A 166 9.10 8.49 -36.54
C GLY A 166 10.34 7.66 -36.86
N LEU A 167 10.91 7.75 -38.06
CA LEU A 167 12.13 7.00 -38.39
C LEU A 167 13.34 7.48 -37.58
N VAL A 168 14.19 6.53 -37.16
CA VAL A 168 15.49 6.85 -36.58
C VAL A 168 16.43 7.32 -37.68
N THR A 169 16.97 8.53 -37.54
CA THR A 169 17.84 9.17 -38.52
C THR A 169 19.31 9.12 -38.09
N TRP A 170 20.22 8.92 -39.04
CA TRP A 170 21.66 8.92 -38.80
C TRP A 170 22.42 9.80 -39.79
N ASP A 171 23.58 10.34 -39.40
CA ASP A 171 24.37 11.30 -40.21
C ASP A 171 25.64 10.73 -40.87
N GLY A 172 26.13 9.58 -40.39
CA GLY A 172 27.32 8.88 -40.87
C GLY A 172 27.10 7.37 -41.03
N TYR A 173 28.03 6.69 -41.69
CA TYR A 173 27.97 5.24 -41.89
C TYR A 173 29.34 4.61 -42.17
N GLY A 174 29.50 3.36 -41.74
CA GLY A 174 30.58 2.48 -42.16
C GLY A 174 30.00 1.26 -42.89
N ALA A 175 30.25 1.19 -44.20
CA ALA A 175 29.70 0.18 -45.10
C ALA A 175 30.80 -0.57 -45.87
N ASN A 176 30.39 -1.51 -46.72
CA ASN A 176 31.31 -2.39 -47.44
C ASN A 176 31.93 -1.71 -48.67
N LEU A 177 33.05 -2.23 -49.17
CA LEU A 177 33.59 -1.80 -50.47
C LEU A 177 32.53 -1.93 -51.58
N GLN A 178 32.50 -0.96 -52.50
CA GLN A 178 31.53 -0.92 -53.61
C GLN A 178 31.48 -2.23 -54.42
N GLU A 179 32.65 -2.83 -54.67
CA GLU A 179 32.75 -4.09 -55.43
C GLU A 179 32.09 -5.27 -54.69
N LEU A 180 32.24 -5.33 -53.36
CA LEU A 180 31.59 -6.34 -52.52
C LEU A 180 30.09 -6.08 -52.42
N GLN A 181 29.70 -4.82 -52.18
CA GLN A 181 28.31 -4.41 -52.02
C GLN A 181 27.46 -4.68 -53.27
N SER A 182 28.03 -4.45 -54.46
CA SER A 182 27.37 -4.72 -55.74
C SER A 182 27.34 -6.20 -56.13
N SER A 183 28.16 -7.04 -55.48
CA SER A 183 28.22 -8.48 -55.75
C SER A 183 27.37 -9.31 -54.77
N ALA A 184 27.06 -8.78 -53.59
CA ALA A 184 26.18 -9.41 -52.62
C ALA A 184 24.70 -9.34 -53.04
N ALA A 185 23.85 -10.23 -52.50
CA ALA A 185 22.42 -10.23 -52.79
C ALA A 185 21.69 -9.02 -52.17
N SER A 186 22.11 -8.62 -50.98
CA SER A 186 21.63 -7.42 -50.29
C SER A 186 22.61 -7.01 -49.19
N ALA A 187 22.32 -5.93 -48.47
CA ALA A 187 22.95 -5.59 -47.21
C ALA A 187 21.94 -4.99 -46.23
N GLY A 188 22.18 -5.16 -44.93
CA GLY A 188 21.34 -4.56 -43.89
C GLY A 188 22.14 -4.03 -42.71
N HIS A 189 21.59 -3.04 -42.01
CA HIS A 189 22.26 -2.42 -40.87
C HIS A 189 22.12 -3.26 -39.60
N PHE A 190 23.13 -3.28 -38.74
CA PHE A 190 23.07 -3.97 -37.44
C PHE A 190 23.05 -3.01 -36.24
N ASN A 191 22.71 -1.73 -36.45
CA ASN A 191 22.53 -0.76 -35.37
C ASN A 191 21.45 -1.20 -34.36
N PRO A 192 21.80 -1.46 -33.10
CA PRO A 192 20.79 -1.67 -32.07
C PRO A 192 20.22 -0.32 -31.62
N LEU A 193 18.96 -0.35 -31.18
CA LEU A 193 18.38 0.76 -30.42
C LEU A 193 18.48 0.40 -28.94
N VAL A 194 19.20 1.22 -28.19
CA VAL A 194 19.43 1.02 -26.76
C VAL A 194 18.35 1.81 -26.01
N ASP A 195 17.57 1.13 -25.18
CA ASP A 195 16.57 1.81 -24.34
C ASP A 195 17.28 2.68 -23.28
N PHE A 196 16.52 3.55 -22.60
CA PHE A 196 17.02 4.52 -21.61
C PHE A 196 17.83 3.92 -20.44
N ASP A 197 17.72 2.61 -20.20
CA ASP A 197 18.44 1.86 -19.16
C ASP A 197 19.64 1.06 -19.68
N GLY A 198 20.04 1.25 -20.93
CA GLY A 198 21.20 0.59 -21.53
C GLY A 198 20.92 -0.82 -22.07
N VAL A 199 19.66 -1.26 -22.05
CA VAL A 199 19.26 -2.61 -22.47
C VAL A 199 18.72 -2.58 -23.91
N VAL A 200 19.14 -3.54 -24.72
CA VAL A 200 18.64 -3.73 -26.08
C VAL A 200 17.37 -4.59 -26.02
N ARG A 201 16.21 -4.00 -26.29
CA ARG A 201 14.91 -4.72 -26.36
C ARG A 201 14.32 -4.75 -27.75
N ARG A 202 14.78 -3.87 -28.63
CA ARG A 202 14.22 -3.63 -29.96
C ARG A 202 15.32 -3.40 -30.99
N ILE A 203 15.00 -3.69 -32.25
CA ILE A 203 15.86 -3.38 -33.40
C ILE A 203 15.06 -2.47 -34.32
N PRO A 204 15.62 -1.33 -34.77
CA PRO A 204 15.03 -0.54 -35.85
C PRO A 204 14.91 -1.39 -37.10
N MET A 205 13.69 -1.62 -37.61
CA MET A 205 13.52 -2.40 -38.83
C MET A 205 13.88 -1.56 -40.06
N LEU A 206 13.63 -0.26 -39.98
CA LEU A 206 13.98 0.75 -40.96
C LEU A 206 14.66 1.94 -40.30
N VAL A 207 15.68 2.48 -40.96
CA VAL A 207 16.37 3.71 -40.56
C VAL A 207 16.51 4.65 -41.74
N GLU A 208 16.60 5.95 -41.48
CA GLU A 208 16.74 6.98 -42.50
C GLU A 208 18.16 7.56 -42.50
N HIS A 209 18.71 7.73 -43.71
CA HIS A 209 19.92 8.50 -43.94
C HIS A 209 19.79 9.30 -45.23
N GLU A 210 19.91 10.63 -45.14
CA GLU A 210 19.82 11.57 -46.28
C GLU A 210 18.55 11.37 -47.16
N GLY A 211 17.38 11.17 -46.54
CA GLY A 211 16.11 10.98 -47.26
C GLY A 211 15.96 9.61 -47.95
N ARG A 212 16.85 8.66 -47.63
CA ARG A 212 16.81 7.27 -48.10
C ARG A 212 16.62 6.33 -46.92
N ILE A 213 15.83 5.27 -47.12
CA ILE A 213 15.44 4.36 -46.05
C ILE A 213 16.09 2.99 -46.27
N TYR A 214 16.70 2.48 -45.21
CA TYR A 214 17.51 1.28 -45.20
C TYR A 214 16.97 0.28 -44.19
N GLU A 215 17.11 -1.02 -44.48
CA GLU A 215 16.59 -2.10 -43.63
C GLU A 215 17.66 -2.73 -42.74
N SER A 216 17.20 -3.33 -41.63
CA SER A 216 18.08 -4.08 -40.72
C SER A 216 18.65 -5.35 -41.36
N LEU A 217 19.81 -5.81 -40.84
CA LEU A 217 20.47 -7.05 -41.24
C LEU A 217 19.52 -8.25 -41.13
N SER A 218 18.76 -8.33 -40.03
CA SER A 218 17.79 -9.40 -39.81
C SER A 218 16.71 -9.43 -40.88
N LEU A 219 16.18 -8.26 -41.27
CA LEU A 219 15.15 -8.14 -42.30
C LEU A 219 15.71 -8.48 -43.69
N ALA A 220 16.91 -7.97 -44.01
CA ALA A 220 17.59 -8.27 -45.27
C ALA A 220 17.89 -9.77 -45.44
N VAL A 221 18.30 -10.47 -44.37
CA VAL A 221 18.50 -11.93 -44.39
C VAL A 221 17.19 -12.67 -44.67
N VAL A 222 16.10 -12.32 -43.98
CA VAL A 222 14.79 -12.95 -44.23
C VAL A 222 14.31 -12.71 -45.66
N ARG A 223 14.44 -11.48 -46.17
CA ARG A 223 14.09 -11.16 -47.56
C ARG A 223 14.96 -11.94 -48.54
N SER A 224 16.26 -12.05 -48.30
CA SER A 224 17.18 -12.83 -49.16
C SER A 224 16.81 -14.32 -49.20
N VAL A 225 16.45 -14.91 -48.05
CA VAL A 225 15.94 -16.29 -47.97
C VAL A 225 14.69 -16.48 -48.84
N LEU A 226 13.78 -15.50 -48.82
CA LEU A 226 12.50 -15.49 -49.55
C LEU A 226 12.58 -14.98 -50.99
N ASP A 227 13.79 -14.87 -51.57
CA ASP A 227 14.03 -14.39 -52.94
C ASP A 227 13.72 -12.89 -53.17
N MET A 228 14.08 -12.07 -52.19
CA MET A 228 14.01 -10.60 -52.20
C MET A 228 12.62 -10.02 -52.55
N PRO A 229 11.54 -10.43 -51.85
CA PRO A 229 10.22 -9.86 -52.05
C PRO A 229 10.18 -8.37 -51.71
N LYS A 230 9.16 -7.68 -52.23
CA LYS A 230 8.92 -6.28 -51.92
C LYS A 230 8.48 -6.13 -50.47
N LEU A 231 9.03 -5.11 -49.81
CA LEU A 231 8.59 -4.68 -48.49
C LEU A 231 7.42 -3.71 -48.63
N VAL A 232 6.35 -3.92 -47.89
CA VAL A 232 5.14 -3.09 -47.96
C VAL A 232 4.82 -2.51 -46.57
N PRO A 233 4.76 -1.18 -46.42
CA PRO A 233 4.39 -0.56 -45.15
C PRO A 233 2.88 -0.69 -44.87
N GLY A 234 2.52 -1.17 -43.68
CA GLY A 234 1.16 -1.32 -43.19
C GLY A 234 0.81 -0.29 -42.12
N PHE A 235 -0.36 0.34 -42.25
CA PHE A 235 -0.82 1.41 -41.38
C PHE A 235 -2.20 1.08 -40.82
N ALA A 236 -2.49 1.47 -39.58
CA ALA A 236 -3.85 1.41 -39.06
C ALA A 236 -4.68 2.61 -39.51
N GLY A 237 -5.89 2.32 -40.00
CA GLY A 237 -6.90 3.31 -40.36
C GLY A 237 -6.77 3.89 -41.78
N GLU A 238 -7.84 4.53 -42.24
CA GLU A 238 -7.84 5.32 -43.49
C GLU A 238 -7.01 6.60 -43.32
N GLN A 239 -6.39 7.07 -44.40
CA GLN A 239 -5.47 8.23 -44.47
C GLN A 239 -5.99 9.55 -43.83
N ASN A 240 -7.27 9.67 -43.50
CA ASN A 240 -7.94 10.93 -43.11
C ASN A 240 -8.04 11.19 -41.60
N GLN A 241 -7.61 10.26 -40.74
CA GLN A 241 -7.49 10.53 -39.30
C GLN A 241 -6.02 10.85 -39.02
N GLY A 242 -5.70 11.89 -38.26
CA GLY A 242 -4.33 12.37 -37.99
C GLY A 242 -3.36 11.36 -37.32
N TYR A 243 -3.71 10.08 -37.31
CA TYR A 243 -2.90 8.92 -36.96
C TYR A 243 -2.25 8.34 -38.22
N GLY A 244 -1.00 8.75 -38.49
CA GLY A 244 -0.21 8.29 -39.65
C GLY A 244 0.77 7.15 -39.34
N GLY A 245 0.65 6.54 -38.15
CA GLY A 245 1.64 5.59 -37.63
C GLY A 245 1.74 4.33 -38.48
N LEU A 246 2.95 4.01 -38.92
CA LEU A 246 3.28 2.70 -39.45
C LEU A 246 3.16 1.68 -38.32
N GLU A 247 2.33 0.65 -38.48
CA GLU A 247 2.09 -0.34 -37.41
C GLU A 247 2.74 -1.70 -37.71
N TRP A 248 2.94 -2.03 -38.98
CA TRP A 248 3.67 -3.23 -39.38
C TRP A 248 4.35 -3.07 -40.73
N LEU A 249 5.31 -3.94 -41.00
CA LEU A 249 5.91 -4.15 -42.32
C LEU A 249 5.50 -5.53 -42.83
N THR A 250 5.11 -5.61 -44.10
CA THR A 250 4.77 -6.89 -44.75
C THR A 250 5.84 -7.26 -45.74
N VAL A 251 6.37 -8.47 -45.63
CA VAL A 251 7.27 -9.09 -46.61
C VAL A 251 6.40 -9.95 -47.53
N ASP A 252 6.04 -9.40 -48.69
CA ASP A 252 5.07 -10.02 -49.60
C ASP A 252 5.72 -11.08 -50.50
N SER A 253 5.85 -12.29 -49.97
CA SER A 253 6.45 -13.44 -50.67
C SER A 253 5.39 -14.31 -51.34
N ALA A 254 5.76 -14.96 -52.45
CA ALA A 254 4.92 -15.96 -53.13
C ALA A 254 4.54 -17.17 -52.24
N GLN A 255 5.27 -17.39 -51.14
CA GLN A 255 5.02 -18.46 -50.17
C GLN A 255 4.07 -18.03 -49.02
N GLY A 256 3.58 -16.79 -49.04
CA GLY A 256 2.77 -16.17 -48.00
C GLY A 256 3.44 -14.91 -47.43
N GLY A 257 2.64 -13.90 -47.07
CA GLY A 257 3.13 -12.66 -46.49
C GLY A 257 3.56 -12.83 -45.03
N LEU A 258 4.77 -12.39 -44.68
CA LEU A 258 5.21 -12.30 -43.28
C LEU A 258 4.97 -10.89 -42.75
N THR A 259 4.36 -10.78 -41.57
CA THR A 259 4.08 -9.50 -40.93
C THR A 259 5.08 -9.25 -39.80
N ILE A 260 5.61 -8.02 -39.73
CA ILE A 260 6.56 -7.59 -38.71
C ILE A 260 5.95 -6.38 -38.01
N PRO A 261 5.45 -6.54 -36.77
CA PRO A 261 4.88 -5.43 -36.02
C PRO A 261 5.98 -4.44 -35.63
N VAL A 262 5.70 -3.15 -35.73
CA VAL A 262 6.64 -2.08 -35.39
C VAL A 262 6.01 -1.07 -34.44
N ASP A 263 6.86 -0.43 -33.65
CA ASP A 263 6.48 0.66 -32.75
C ASP A 263 6.51 2.04 -33.45
N ALA A 264 6.34 3.10 -32.68
CA ALA A 264 6.34 4.48 -33.18
C ALA A 264 7.67 4.90 -33.84
N GLU A 265 8.77 4.19 -33.55
CA GLU A 265 10.10 4.42 -34.09
C GLU A 265 10.47 3.43 -35.20
N VAL A 266 9.46 2.70 -35.73
CA VAL A 266 9.63 1.65 -36.74
C VAL A 266 10.57 0.54 -36.26
N SER A 267 10.60 0.31 -34.94
CA SER A 267 11.40 -0.74 -34.31
C SER A 267 10.52 -1.93 -33.91
N ALA A 268 11.08 -3.14 -34.01
CA ALA A 268 10.41 -4.36 -33.59
C ALA A 268 11.02 -4.90 -32.28
N LEU A 269 10.18 -5.39 -31.37
CA LEU A 269 10.63 -6.07 -30.15
C LEU A 269 11.35 -7.37 -30.49
N ILE A 270 12.46 -7.65 -29.81
CA ILE A 270 13.24 -8.87 -30.05
C ILE A 270 12.60 -10.03 -29.27
N PRO A 271 12.15 -11.11 -29.94
CA PRO A 271 11.62 -12.28 -29.26
C PRO A 271 12.78 -13.17 -28.81
N TYR A 272 13.43 -12.80 -27.71
CA TYR A 272 14.54 -13.56 -27.15
C TYR A 272 14.12 -15.02 -26.85
N SER A 273 14.89 -15.96 -27.39
CA SER A 273 14.62 -17.40 -27.27
C SER A 273 15.20 -17.99 -25.98
N GLY A 274 16.20 -17.34 -25.38
CA GLY A 274 16.87 -17.82 -24.17
C GLY A 274 18.10 -16.98 -23.82
N LYS A 275 18.92 -17.50 -22.90
CA LYS A 275 20.21 -16.91 -22.53
C LYS A 275 21.24 -17.09 -23.66
N ARG A 276 22.46 -16.57 -23.48
CA ARG A 276 23.58 -16.79 -24.43
C ARG A 276 23.75 -18.29 -24.75
N ASN A 277 24.15 -18.58 -25.99
CA ASN A 277 24.35 -19.93 -26.54
C ASN A 277 23.05 -20.75 -26.64
N THR A 278 21.91 -20.09 -26.83
CA THR A 278 20.63 -20.79 -27.10
C THR A 278 20.56 -21.34 -28.53
N PHE A 279 21.20 -20.66 -29.49
CA PHE A 279 21.37 -21.13 -30.86
C PHE A 279 22.58 -22.05 -31.00
N THR A 280 22.65 -22.83 -32.08
CA THR A 280 23.82 -23.67 -32.38
C THR A 280 24.98 -22.80 -32.84
N TYR A 281 26.12 -22.96 -32.14
CA TYR A 281 27.39 -22.32 -32.47
C TYR A 281 28.33 -23.31 -33.16
N ILE A 282 28.91 -22.91 -34.28
CA ILE A 282 29.94 -23.66 -34.99
C ILE A 282 31.14 -22.74 -35.19
N SER A 283 32.34 -23.22 -34.86
CA SER A 283 33.58 -22.47 -35.06
C SER A 283 33.87 -22.28 -36.55
N ALA A 284 34.17 -21.05 -36.97
CA ALA A 284 34.45 -20.70 -38.36
C ALA A 284 35.62 -21.52 -38.97
N THR A 285 36.65 -21.81 -38.18
CA THR A 285 37.78 -22.67 -38.62
C THR A 285 37.37 -24.12 -38.88
N ASP A 286 36.37 -24.66 -38.18
CA ASP A 286 35.92 -26.04 -38.42
C ASP A 286 35.20 -26.17 -39.77
N VAL A 287 34.49 -25.13 -40.19
CA VAL A 287 33.88 -25.05 -41.53
C VAL A 287 34.96 -24.96 -42.61
N LEU A 288 35.94 -24.06 -42.44
CA LEU A 288 37.06 -23.87 -43.37
C LEU A 288 37.87 -25.15 -43.58
N HIS A 289 38.09 -25.92 -42.51
CA HIS A 289 38.85 -27.17 -42.57
C HIS A 289 38.00 -28.42 -42.86
N GLY A 290 36.68 -28.29 -43.03
CA GLY A 290 35.83 -29.45 -43.32
C GLY A 290 35.69 -30.44 -42.17
N LYS A 291 35.75 -29.98 -40.92
CA LYS A 291 35.72 -30.83 -39.71
C LYS A 291 34.31 -31.17 -39.23
N ILE A 292 33.27 -30.58 -39.83
CA ILE A 292 31.87 -30.82 -39.46
C ILE A 292 31.15 -31.64 -40.52
N GLU A 293 30.10 -32.35 -40.10
CA GLU A 293 29.21 -33.07 -41.02
C GLU A 293 28.40 -32.12 -41.89
N GLN A 294 28.10 -32.53 -43.13
CA GLN A 294 27.34 -31.70 -44.08
C GLN A 294 25.94 -31.32 -43.54
N THR A 295 25.30 -32.27 -42.86
CA THR A 295 23.98 -32.15 -42.24
C THR A 295 23.89 -31.06 -41.18
N ALA A 296 25.01 -30.64 -40.60
CA ALA A 296 25.04 -29.59 -39.59
C ALA A 296 24.66 -28.20 -40.13
N LEU A 297 24.91 -27.95 -41.42
CA LEU A 297 24.69 -26.66 -42.09
C LEU A 297 23.73 -26.74 -43.29
N GLN A 298 23.39 -27.95 -43.74
CA GLN A 298 22.49 -28.14 -44.87
C GLN A 298 21.12 -27.52 -44.63
N ASN A 299 20.65 -26.73 -45.59
CA ASN A 299 19.38 -25.99 -45.54
C ASN A 299 19.25 -25.05 -44.32
N LYS A 300 20.36 -24.56 -43.77
CA LYS A 300 20.38 -23.60 -42.66
C LYS A 300 20.63 -22.17 -43.14
N ILE A 301 20.14 -21.21 -42.36
CA ILE A 301 20.54 -19.81 -42.42
C ILE A 301 21.76 -19.67 -41.52
N VAL A 302 22.87 -19.18 -42.07
CA VAL A 302 24.12 -19.01 -41.33
C VAL A 302 24.37 -17.54 -41.05
N LEU A 303 24.61 -17.19 -39.79
CA LEU A 303 25.06 -15.86 -39.39
C LEU A 303 26.52 -15.92 -38.98
N VAL A 304 27.37 -15.11 -39.60
CA VAL A 304 28.79 -15.03 -39.30
C VAL A 304 29.02 -13.84 -38.38
N GLY A 305 29.48 -14.11 -37.16
CA GLY A 305 29.76 -13.09 -36.15
C GLY A 305 30.94 -13.48 -35.27
N THR A 306 31.22 -12.70 -34.24
CA THR A 306 32.34 -12.96 -33.31
C THR A 306 31.88 -13.01 -31.85
N SER A 307 32.37 -14.00 -31.13
CA SER A 307 32.24 -14.11 -29.66
C SER A 307 33.57 -13.92 -28.91
N ALA A 308 34.67 -13.65 -29.64
CA ALA A 308 36.00 -13.54 -29.06
C ALA A 308 36.15 -12.26 -28.22
N PRO A 309 36.66 -12.32 -26.97
CA PRO A 309 36.70 -11.19 -26.04
C PRO A 309 37.29 -9.87 -26.56
N GLY A 310 38.29 -9.95 -27.44
CA GLY A 310 38.97 -8.77 -28.01
C GLY A 310 38.29 -8.15 -29.24
N LEU A 311 37.22 -8.76 -29.75
CA LEU A 311 36.45 -8.31 -30.92
C LEU A 311 34.97 -8.02 -30.56
N MET A 312 34.66 -8.03 -29.26
CA MET A 312 33.32 -8.18 -28.72
C MET A 312 32.35 -7.04 -29.08
N ASP A 313 31.28 -7.38 -29.81
CA ASP A 313 30.03 -6.62 -29.86
C ASP A 313 29.04 -7.18 -28.81
N MET A 314 29.35 -6.99 -27.52
CA MET A 314 28.49 -7.45 -26.44
C MET A 314 27.48 -6.40 -26.04
N ARG A 315 26.26 -6.85 -25.80
CA ARG A 315 25.11 -6.02 -25.45
C ARG A 315 24.50 -6.48 -24.13
N SER A 316 23.96 -5.52 -23.39
CA SER A 316 23.04 -5.82 -22.29
C SER A 316 21.65 -6.07 -22.86
N THR A 317 21.05 -7.19 -22.46
CA THR A 317 19.74 -7.65 -22.95
C THR A 317 18.89 -8.12 -21.78
N PRO A 318 17.56 -8.26 -21.95
CA PRO A 318 16.68 -8.77 -20.91
C PRO A 318 17.05 -10.17 -20.38
N VAL A 319 17.81 -10.94 -21.16
CA VAL A 319 18.20 -12.33 -20.88
C VAL A 319 19.64 -12.46 -20.38
N GLY A 320 20.42 -11.38 -20.36
CA GLY A 320 21.79 -11.35 -19.84
C GLY A 320 22.53 -10.04 -20.13
N GLU A 321 23.40 -9.63 -19.22
CA GLU A 321 24.21 -8.39 -19.31
C GLU A 321 25.30 -8.45 -20.40
N VAL A 322 25.75 -9.66 -20.73
CA VAL A 322 26.84 -9.93 -21.66
C VAL A 322 26.32 -10.89 -22.73
N TYR A 323 25.69 -10.35 -23.77
CA TYR A 323 25.02 -11.08 -24.85
C TYR A 323 25.62 -10.75 -26.23
N PRO A 324 25.96 -11.75 -27.08
CA PRO A 324 26.53 -11.49 -28.42
C PRO A 324 25.54 -10.79 -29.37
N GLY A 325 26.00 -9.75 -30.07
CA GLY A 325 25.20 -9.02 -31.09
C GLY A 325 24.61 -9.93 -32.17
N VAL A 326 25.39 -10.88 -32.68
CA VAL A 326 24.94 -11.86 -33.68
C VAL A 326 23.73 -12.70 -33.22
N GLU A 327 23.60 -13.01 -31.92
CA GLU A 327 22.43 -13.72 -31.40
C GLU A 327 21.18 -12.82 -31.40
N VAL A 328 21.33 -11.50 -31.27
CA VAL A 328 20.20 -10.56 -31.38
C VAL A 328 19.59 -10.65 -32.78
N HIS A 329 20.43 -10.73 -33.82
CA HIS A 329 19.99 -10.96 -35.19
C HIS A 329 19.34 -12.34 -35.37
N ALA A 330 19.91 -13.40 -34.79
CA ALA A 330 19.34 -14.74 -34.83
C ALA A 330 17.92 -14.80 -34.20
N ASN A 331 17.74 -14.16 -33.04
CA ASN A 331 16.42 -14.05 -32.40
C ASN A 331 15.42 -13.30 -33.26
N MET A 332 15.83 -12.19 -33.88
CA MET A 332 14.94 -11.42 -34.75
C MET A 332 14.56 -12.19 -36.02
N ILE A 333 15.51 -12.88 -36.68
CA ILE A 333 15.22 -13.71 -37.86
C ILE A 333 14.26 -14.86 -37.49
N SER A 334 14.54 -15.56 -36.38
CA SER A 334 13.62 -16.57 -35.82
C SER A 334 12.23 -15.97 -35.58
N GLY A 335 12.19 -14.76 -35.01
CA GLY A 335 10.97 -14.03 -34.72
C GLY A 335 10.10 -13.75 -35.93
N ILE A 336 10.71 -13.21 -36.99
CA ILE A 336 10.04 -12.89 -38.24
C ILE A 336 9.52 -14.18 -38.90
N LEU A 337 10.35 -15.23 -38.95
CA LEU A 337 9.97 -16.50 -39.59
C LEU A 337 8.91 -17.29 -38.82
N ASN A 338 8.86 -17.17 -37.50
CA ASN A 338 7.88 -17.84 -36.64
C ASN A 338 6.63 -16.99 -36.36
N GLN A 339 6.60 -15.73 -36.81
CA GLN A 339 5.51 -14.78 -36.57
C GLN A 339 5.15 -14.66 -35.07
N ASN A 340 6.16 -14.64 -34.20
CA ASN A 340 5.99 -14.60 -32.74
C ASN A 340 6.51 -13.29 -32.09
N ILE A 341 6.71 -12.25 -32.89
CA ILE A 341 7.15 -10.94 -32.44
C ILE A 341 6.00 -10.27 -31.67
N LYS A 342 6.27 -9.85 -30.44
CA LYS A 342 5.30 -9.09 -29.64
C LYS A 342 5.11 -7.69 -30.21
N GLN A 343 3.87 -7.22 -30.20
CA GLN A 343 3.46 -5.94 -30.74
C GLN A 343 3.42 -4.87 -29.64
N HIS A 344 3.95 -3.69 -29.92
CA HIS A 344 3.77 -2.49 -29.11
C HIS A 344 3.32 -1.34 -30.02
N PRO A 345 2.06 -1.39 -30.50
CA PRO A 345 1.58 -0.42 -31.48
C PRO A 345 1.49 0.99 -30.87
N PRO A 346 1.59 2.06 -31.67
CA PRO A 346 1.65 3.42 -31.12
C PRO A 346 0.40 3.83 -30.32
N TYR A 347 -0.78 3.26 -30.61
CA TYR A 347 -2.00 3.54 -29.85
C TYR A 347 -1.99 2.92 -28.44
N MET A 348 -1.07 2.01 -28.14
CA MET A 348 -0.97 1.32 -26.84
C MET A 348 -0.81 2.30 -25.68
N LEU A 349 -0.10 3.41 -25.91
CA LEU A 349 0.03 4.49 -24.92
C LEU A 349 -1.34 5.08 -24.54
N GLY A 350 -2.20 5.34 -25.53
CA GLY A 350 -3.55 5.87 -25.31
C GLY A 350 -4.45 4.86 -24.62
N ALA A 351 -4.41 3.59 -25.04
CA ALA A 351 -5.15 2.51 -24.39
C ALA A 351 -4.77 2.36 -22.90
N ASN A 352 -3.48 2.44 -22.57
CA ASN A 352 -3.00 2.39 -21.20
C ASN A 352 -3.50 3.57 -20.35
N VAL A 353 -3.49 4.79 -20.89
CA VAL A 353 -4.03 5.97 -20.20
C VAL A 353 -5.54 5.80 -19.91
N VAL A 354 -6.31 5.31 -20.88
CA VAL A 354 -7.75 5.05 -20.70
C VAL A 354 -7.98 4.00 -19.61
N LEU A 355 -7.23 2.90 -19.62
CA LEU A 355 -7.32 1.87 -18.58
C LEU A 355 -7.00 2.42 -17.19
N MET A 356 -5.92 3.21 -17.06
CA MET A 356 -5.55 3.87 -15.81
C MET A 356 -6.65 4.81 -15.31
N LEU A 357 -7.30 5.57 -16.21
CA LEU A 357 -8.42 6.45 -15.84
C LEU A 357 -9.64 5.65 -15.36
N LEU A 358 -9.98 4.55 -16.03
CA LEU A 358 -11.09 3.68 -15.62
C LEU A 358 -10.84 3.06 -14.24
N ILE A 359 -9.64 2.53 -14.01
CA ILE A 359 -9.22 2.00 -12.70
C ILE A 359 -9.24 3.11 -11.64
N GLY A 360 -8.65 4.26 -11.96
CA GLY A 360 -8.54 5.41 -11.05
C GLY A 360 -9.90 5.93 -10.61
N ILE A 361 -10.79 6.23 -11.57
CA ILE A 361 -12.16 6.72 -11.29
C ILE A 361 -12.94 5.68 -10.48
N SER A 362 -12.88 4.41 -10.87
CA SER A 362 -13.59 3.33 -10.16
C SER A 362 -13.15 3.24 -8.71
N LEU A 363 -11.84 3.21 -8.44
CA LEU A 363 -11.31 3.13 -7.08
C LEU A 363 -11.55 4.41 -6.28
N SER A 364 -11.46 5.60 -6.89
CA SER A 364 -11.76 6.87 -6.20
C SER A 364 -13.21 6.96 -5.74
N VAL A 365 -14.16 6.37 -6.47
CA VAL A 365 -15.58 6.35 -6.07
C VAL A 365 -15.88 5.21 -5.09
N LEU A 366 -15.33 4.01 -5.32
CA LEU A 366 -15.70 2.83 -4.54
C LEU A 366 -14.97 2.74 -3.18
N LEU A 367 -13.69 3.12 -3.11
CA LEU A 367 -12.90 2.96 -1.87
C LEU A 367 -13.45 3.74 -0.66
N PRO A 368 -13.91 4.99 -0.79
CA PRO A 368 -14.47 5.73 0.34
C PRO A 368 -15.79 5.14 0.89
N LEU A 369 -16.48 4.32 0.09
CA LEU A 369 -17.77 3.71 0.46
C LEU A 369 -17.60 2.37 1.22
N LEU A 370 -16.36 1.90 1.38
CA LEU A 370 -16.05 0.57 1.90
C LEU A 370 -15.29 0.66 3.23
N SER A 371 -15.50 -0.34 4.09
CA SER A 371 -14.65 -0.51 5.27
C SER A 371 -13.21 -0.84 4.85
N PRO A 372 -12.19 -0.57 5.70
CA PRO A 372 -10.79 -0.77 5.33
C PRO A 372 -10.46 -2.17 4.78
N ILE A 373 -11.03 -3.22 5.37
CA ILE A 373 -10.83 -4.61 4.92
C ILE A 373 -11.45 -4.84 3.53
N ARG A 374 -12.67 -4.33 3.30
CA ARG A 374 -13.34 -4.45 1.99
C ARG A 374 -12.63 -3.62 0.93
N GLY A 375 -12.12 -2.44 1.29
CA GLY A 375 -11.30 -1.59 0.43
C GLY A 375 -10.00 -2.29 0.02
N MET A 376 -9.31 -2.94 0.95
CA MET A 376 -8.11 -3.74 0.65
C MET A 376 -8.42 -4.89 -0.32
N LEU A 377 -9.51 -5.64 -0.09
CA LEU A 377 -9.93 -6.72 -0.99
C LEU A 377 -10.26 -6.19 -2.39
N LEU A 378 -10.97 -5.06 -2.50
CA LEU A 378 -11.27 -4.43 -3.78
C LEU A 378 -9.99 -4.02 -4.52
N SER A 379 -9.05 -3.36 -3.85
CA SER A 379 -7.77 -2.98 -4.44
C SER A 379 -6.97 -4.21 -4.92
N LEU A 380 -7.01 -5.32 -4.18
CA LEU A 380 -6.35 -6.56 -4.58
C LEU A 380 -7.00 -7.20 -5.82
N ILE A 381 -8.33 -7.13 -5.94
CA ILE A 381 -9.07 -7.57 -7.13
C ILE A 381 -8.65 -6.74 -8.35
N PHE A 382 -8.62 -5.41 -8.23
CA PHE A 382 -8.16 -4.54 -9.33
C PHE A 382 -6.70 -4.81 -9.71
N LEU A 383 -5.82 -4.99 -8.72
CA LEU A 383 -4.41 -5.30 -8.97
C LEU A 383 -4.25 -6.65 -9.70
N SER A 384 -4.96 -7.67 -9.25
CA SER A 384 -4.94 -9.00 -9.88
C SER A 384 -5.57 -8.97 -11.27
N GLY A 385 -6.63 -8.18 -11.46
CA GLY A 385 -7.27 -7.96 -12.75
C GLY A 385 -6.36 -7.27 -13.75
N ASP A 386 -5.63 -6.22 -13.34
CA ASP A 386 -4.66 -5.52 -14.17
C ASP A 386 -3.53 -6.44 -14.63
N VAL A 387 -2.95 -7.20 -13.70
CA VAL A 387 -1.91 -8.21 -14.01
C VAL A 387 -2.45 -9.32 -14.91
N ALA A 388 -3.64 -9.85 -14.63
CA ALA A 388 -4.25 -10.92 -15.42
C ALA A 388 -4.60 -10.47 -16.85
N LEU A 389 -5.15 -9.26 -17.02
CA LEU A 389 -5.41 -8.67 -18.32
C LEU A 389 -4.11 -8.51 -19.10
N ASN A 390 -3.06 -8.00 -18.45
CA ASN A 390 -1.78 -7.80 -19.08
C ASN A 390 -1.11 -9.11 -19.54
N LEU A 391 -1.19 -10.16 -18.72
CA LEU A 391 -0.73 -11.51 -19.08
C LEU A 391 -1.58 -12.14 -20.20
N ALA A 392 -2.89 -11.88 -20.23
CA ALA A 392 -3.76 -12.36 -21.29
C ALA A 392 -3.41 -11.69 -22.63
N LEU A 393 -3.22 -10.38 -22.64
CA LEU A 393 -2.78 -9.63 -23.82
C LEU A 393 -1.42 -10.13 -24.33
N TRP A 394 -0.48 -10.43 -23.43
CA TRP A 394 0.83 -10.97 -23.81
C TRP A 394 0.75 -12.35 -24.47
N ASN A 395 -0.03 -13.27 -23.89
CA ASN A 395 -0.03 -14.68 -24.32
C ASN A 395 -0.97 -14.96 -25.51
N TYR A 396 -2.09 -14.24 -25.61
CA TYR A 396 -3.13 -14.54 -26.60
C TYR A 396 -3.26 -13.49 -27.71
N ALA A 397 -2.83 -12.26 -27.47
CA ALA A 397 -2.91 -11.18 -28.47
C ALA A 397 -1.53 -10.69 -28.93
N ASP A 398 -0.45 -11.30 -28.42
CA ASP A 398 0.93 -10.89 -28.66
C ASP A 398 1.22 -9.41 -28.32
N LEU A 399 0.43 -8.78 -27.45
CA LEU A 399 0.56 -7.36 -27.11
C LEU A 399 1.42 -7.14 -25.87
N ALA A 400 2.46 -6.32 -26.00
CA ALA A 400 3.33 -5.89 -24.91
C ALA A 400 2.80 -4.59 -24.28
N MET A 401 1.79 -4.70 -23.42
CA MET A 401 1.23 -3.52 -22.73
C MET A 401 2.04 -3.14 -21.48
N PRO A 402 2.32 -1.84 -21.25
CA PRO A 402 2.85 -1.33 -19.97
C PRO A 402 1.87 -1.59 -18.81
N MET A 403 2.35 -1.76 -17.58
CA MET A 403 1.49 -2.02 -16.40
C MET A 403 1.93 -1.32 -15.10
N ALA A 404 3.15 -0.78 -15.04
CA ALA A 404 3.68 -0.12 -13.85
C ALA A 404 2.79 1.06 -13.41
N GLY A 405 2.28 1.82 -14.38
CA GLY A 405 1.34 2.93 -14.11
C GLY A 405 0.03 2.46 -13.46
N GLY A 406 -0.55 1.36 -13.92
CA GLY A 406 -1.76 0.75 -13.36
C GLY A 406 -1.57 0.27 -11.92
N ILE A 407 -0.47 -0.45 -11.68
CA ILE A 407 -0.09 -0.89 -10.34
C ILE A 407 0.11 0.31 -9.41
N LEU A 408 0.84 1.33 -9.87
CA LEU A 408 1.14 2.52 -9.07
C LEU A 408 -0.14 3.29 -8.70
N ILE A 409 -1.07 3.50 -9.63
CA ILE A 409 -2.32 4.24 -9.34
C ILE A 409 -3.18 3.48 -8.32
N ILE A 410 -3.26 2.15 -8.42
CA ILE A 410 -4.02 1.31 -7.47
C ILE A 410 -3.41 1.43 -6.07
N LEU A 411 -2.08 1.24 -5.95
CA LEU A 411 -1.38 1.32 -4.66
C LEU A 411 -1.46 2.73 -4.05
N THR A 412 -1.33 3.77 -4.88
CA THR A 412 -1.40 5.17 -4.42
C THR A 412 -2.80 5.51 -3.92
N LEU A 413 -3.86 5.16 -4.66
CA LEU A 413 -5.23 5.42 -4.24
C LEU A 413 -5.61 4.63 -2.98
N PHE A 414 -5.17 3.37 -2.88
CA PHE A 414 -5.34 2.58 -1.66
C PHE A 414 -4.65 3.25 -0.46
N ALA A 415 -3.38 3.65 -0.60
CA ALA A 415 -2.63 4.29 0.47
C ALA A 415 -3.25 5.63 0.91
N LEU A 416 -3.70 6.45 -0.05
CA LEU A 416 -4.38 7.72 0.24
C LEU A 416 -5.71 7.49 0.98
N ASN A 417 -6.53 6.53 0.52
CA ASN A 417 -7.80 6.20 1.17
C ASN A 417 -7.60 5.68 2.60
N MET A 418 -6.64 4.78 2.79
CA MET A 418 -6.30 4.24 4.12
C MET A 418 -5.78 5.32 5.06
N SER A 419 -4.94 6.22 4.56
CA SER A 419 -4.43 7.36 5.34
C SER A 419 -5.58 8.28 5.75
N PHE A 420 -6.43 8.67 4.80
CA PHE A 420 -7.57 9.53 5.07
C PHE A 420 -8.54 8.92 6.09
N GLY A 421 -8.91 7.64 5.91
CA GLY A 421 -9.78 6.91 6.83
C GLY A 421 -9.22 6.87 8.26
N TYR A 422 -7.94 6.51 8.41
CA TYR A 422 -7.28 6.46 9.71
C TYR A 422 -7.24 7.83 10.41
N PHE A 423 -6.92 8.90 9.68
CA PHE A 423 -6.84 10.24 10.27
C PHE A 423 -8.21 10.78 10.71
N VAL A 424 -9.27 10.51 9.94
CA VAL A 424 -10.63 10.94 10.28
C VAL A 424 -11.15 10.16 11.50
N GLU A 425 -10.99 8.84 11.51
CA GLU A 425 -11.45 7.98 12.61
C GLU A 425 -10.69 8.26 13.93
N SER A 426 -9.38 8.48 13.85
CA SER A 426 -8.55 8.78 15.02
C SER A 426 -8.89 10.13 15.66
N ARG A 427 -9.23 11.15 14.85
CA ARG A 427 -9.62 12.47 15.36
C ARG A 427 -10.93 12.42 16.14
N ALA A 428 -11.94 11.72 15.63
CA ALA A 428 -13.24 11.59 16.30
C ALA A 428 -13.11 10.95 17.69
N LYS A 429 -12.36 9.84 17.79
CA LYS A 429 -12.11 9.17 19.08
C LYS A 429 -11.37 10.08 20.07
N ARG A 430 -10.31 10.75 19.62
CA ARG A 430 -9.52 11.66 20.48
C ARG A 430 -10.33 12.85 20.99
N GLN A 431 -11.23 13.39 20.19
CA GLN A 431 -12.08 14.50 20.59
C GLN A 431 -13.02 14.11 21.74
N ILE A 432 -13.66 12.94 21.67
CA ILE A 432 -14.56 12.45 22.73
C ILE A 432 -13.78 12.08 24.00
N THR A 433 -12.63 11.42 23.86
CA THR A 433 -11.75 11.11 25.01
C THR A 433 -11.24 12.36 25.71
N GLY A 434 -10.91 13.42 24.97
CA GLY A 434 -10.48 14.69 25.54
C GLY A 434 -11.58 15.43 26.33
N LEU A 435 -12.85 15.27 25.94
CA LEU A 435 -13.99 15.94 26.58
C LEU A 435 -14.50 15.22 27.84
N PHE A 436 -14.55 13.88 27.83
CA PHE A 436 -15.18 13.09 28.91
C PHE A 436 -14.23 12.19 29.69
N GLY A 437 -12.99 11.99 29.23
CA GLY A 437 -12.06 11.01 29.79
C GLY A 437 -11.63 11.26 31.24
N GLN A 438 -11.90 12.45 31.80
CA GLN A 438 -11.65 12.75 33.21
C GLN A 438 -12.85 12.50 34.12
N TYR A 439 -14.07 12.44 33.57
CA TYR A 439 -15.33 12.39 34.32
C TYR A 439 -16.03 11.04 34.24
N VAL A 440 -15.73 10.26 33.19
CA VAL A 440 -16.49 9.07 32.80
C VAL A 440 -15.54 7.86 32.65
N PRO A 441 -15.93 6.66 33.13
CA PRO A 441 -15.19 5.41 32.93
C PRO A 441 -14.80 5.16 31.47
N GLY A 442 -13.61 4.55 31.25
CA GLY A 442 -13.09 4.28 29.91
C GLY A 442 -14.03 3.46 29.02
N GLU A 443 -14.76 2.50 29.61
CA GLU A 443 -15.76 1.70 28.89
C GLU A 443 -16.92 2.53 28.33
N LEU A 444 -17.39 3.51 29.10
CA LEU A 444 -18.43 4.45 28.68
C LEU A 444 -17.88 5.46 27.65
N VAL A 445 -16.60 5.84 27.72
CA VAL A 445 -15.94 6.67 26.69
C VAL A 445 -15.87 5.95 25.34
N ASP A 446 -15.57 4.66 25.33
CA ASP A 446 -15.59 3.85 24.11
C ASP A 446 -17.02 3.67 23.56
N GLU A 447 -18.04 3.59 24.43
CA GLU A 447 -19.45 3.56 24.02
C GLU A 447 -19.89 4.90 23.41
N MET A 448 -19.51 6.03 24.02
CA MET A 448 -19.74 7.37 23.49
C MET A 448 -19.09 7.57 22.11
N ALA A 449 -17.87 7.05 21.91
CA ALA A 449 -17.18 7.13 20.62
C ALA A 449 -17.88 6.35 19.50
N LYS A 450 -18.63 5.30 19.83
CA LYS A 450 -19.41 4.51 18.85
C LYS A 450 -20.73 5.18 18.48
N ARG A 451 -21.26 6.09 19.31
CA ARG A 451 -22.54 6.78 19.09
C ARG A 451 -22.44 8.28 19.43
N PRO A 452 -21.69 9.06 18.63
CA PRO A 452 -21.49 10.49 18.89
C PRO A 452 -22.81 11.27 19.00
N GLU A 453 -23.80 10.89 18.19
CA GLU A 453 -25.14 11.50 18.13
C GLU A 453 -25.89 11.45 19.49
N SER A 454 -25.59 10.46 20.32
CA SER A 454 -26.30 10.21 21.59
C SER A 454 -25.75 11.01 22.77
N VAL A 455 -24.65 11.72 22.55
CA VAL A 455 -23.90 12.45 23.57
C VAL A 455 -24.03 13.94 23.30
N SER A 456 -24.91 14.61 24.03
CA SER A 456 -25.09 16.07 23.95
C SER A 456 -24.47 16.76 25.16
N MET A 457 -23.88 17.93 24.88
CA MET A 457 -23.40 18.88 25.89
C MET A 457 -24.45 19.93 26.24
N GLU A 458 -25.54 20.01 25.49
CA GLU A 458 -26.64 20.93 25.73
C GLU A 458 -27.43 20.52 26.98
N GLY A 459 -28.09 21.50 27.61
CA GLY A 459 -28.90 21.26 28.79
C GLY A 459 -30.10 20.36 28.47
N ASP A 460 -30.15 19.17 29.05
CA ASP A 460 -31.27 18.22 28.94
C ASP A 460 -31.92 18.00 30.31
N SER A 461 -33.24 17.82 30.34
CA SER A 461 -34.01 17.55 31.55
C SER A 461 -34.34 16.06 31.64
N ARG A 462 -33.65 15.35 32.52
CA ARG A 462 -33.71 13.88 32.65
C ARG A 462 -33.92 13.44 34.07
N GLU A 463 -34.51 12.27 34.24
CA GLU A 463 -34.51 11.57 35.52
C GLU A 463 -33.14 10.93 35.74
N MET A 464 -32.52 11.23 36.87
CA MET A 464 -31.17 10.80 37.22
C MET A 464 -31.08 10.53 38.71
N THR A 465 -30.06 9.78 39.12
CA THR A 465 -29.75 9.58 40.54
C THR A 465 -28.47 10.28 40.90
N ILE A 466 -28.50 11.00 42.03
CA ILE A 466 -27.42 11.85 42.51
C ILE A 466 -26.96 11.32 43.87
N LEU A 467 -25.65 11.23 44.03
CA LEU A 467 -24.98 10.84 45.26
C LEU A 467 -24.12 11.99 45.76
N PHE A 468 -24.28 12.31 47.04
CA PHE A 468 -23.34 13.12 47.81
C PHE A 468 -22.71 12.24 48.89
N SER A 469 -21.41 12.36 49.06
CA SER A 469 -20.68 11.77 50.17
C SER A 469 -19.85 12.84 50.84
N ASP A 470 -19.80 12.89 52.17
CA ASP A 470 -18.98 13.87 52.90
C ASP A 470 -18.28 13.22 54.11
N VAL A 471 -17.10 13.72 54.49
CA VAL A 471 -16.32 13.13 55.60
C VAL A 471 -16.81 13.69 56.94
N ARG A 472 -17.04 12.79 57.90
CA ARG A 472 -17.42 13.15 59.27
C ARG A 472 -16.29 13.87 59.97
N SER A 473 -16.62 15.01 60.57
CA SER A 473 -15.69 15.79 61.39
C SER A 473 -14.40 16.18 60.63
N PHE A 474 -14.49 16.40 59.32
CA PHE A 474 -13.33 16.68 58.48
C PHE A 474 -12.54 17.90 58.93
N THR A 475 -13.20 18.97 59.39
CA THR A 475 -12.52 20.16 59.93
C THR A 475 -11.53 19.78 61.03
N THR A 476 -11.96 18.96 62.00
CA THR A 476 -11.11 18.48 63.09
C THR A 476 -9.96 17.60 62.59
N ILE A 477 -10.21 16.78 61.56
CA ILE A 477 -9.17 15.95 60.91
C ILE A 477 -8.13 16.84 60.21
N SER A 478 -8.59 17.86 59.47
CA SER A 478 -7.75 18.76 58.67
C SER A 478 -6.88 19.68 59.52
N GLU A 479 -7.36 20.10 60.70
CA GLU A 479 -6.58 20.90 61.66
C GLU A 479 -5.47 20.07 62.34
N GLY A 480 -5.63 18.75 62.40
CA GLY A 480 -4.71 17.83 63.07
C GLY A 480 -3.58 17.28 62.20
N LEU A 481 -3.53 17.59 60.90
CA LEU A 481 -2.56 17.04 59.94
C LEU A 481 -1.80 18.17 59.23
N ASP A 482 -0.53 17.90 58.88
CA ASP A 482 0.23 18.77 57.98
C ASP A 482 -0.38 18.78 56.55
N PRO A 483 -0.29 19.89 55.78
CA PRO A 483 -0.84 19.98 54.43
C PRO A 483 -0.43 18.85 53.46
N LYS A 484 0.79 18.32 53.56
CA LYS A 484 1.25 17.22 52.70
C LYS A 484 0.61 15.90 53.12
N GLU A 485 0.53 15.64 54.42
CA GLU A 485 -0.16 14.46 54.96
C GLU A 485 -1.66 14.48 54.65
N LEU A 486 -2.31 15.63 54.78
CA LEU A 486 -3.71 15.83 54.42
C LEU A 486 -3.94 15.57 52.93
N SER A 487 -3.08 16.09 52.05
CA SER A 487 -3.16 15.84 50.61
C SER A 487 -3.00 14.34 50.27
N GLN A 488 -2.07 13.65 50.96
CA GLN A 488 -1.88 12.22 50.75
C GLN A 488 -3.08 11.41 51.24
N LEU A 489 -3.61 11.71 52.42
CA LEU A 489 -4.83 11.11 52.96
C LEU A 489 -5.99 11.29 51.99
N MET A 490 -6.20 12.51 51.49
CA MET A 490 -7.26 12.81 50.51
C MET A 490 -7.10 11.99 49.22
N ASN A 491 -5.91 11.88 48.66
CA ASN A 491 -5.69 11.09 47.44
C ASN A 491 -5.93 9.59 47.68
N GLU A 492 -5.47 9.05 48.81
CA GLU A 492 -5.66 7.64 49.17
C GLU A 492 -7.10 7.29 49.57
N PHE A 493 -7.86 8.28 50.05
CA PHE A 493 -9.29 8.18 50.35
C PHE A 493 -10.15 8.31 49.08
N LEU A 494 -9.93 9.36 48.28
CA LEU A 494 -10.75 9.63 47.09
C LEU A 494 -10.54 8.56 46.00
N THR A 495 -9.30 8.07 45.79
CA THR A 495 -9.00 7.17 44.66
C THR A 495 -9.83 5.87 44.69
N PRO A 496 -9.90 5.10 45.80
CA PRO A 496 -10.69 3.88 45.85
C PRO A 496 -12.19 4.14 45.76
N LEU A 497 -12.69 5.24 46.36
CA LEU A 497 -14.10 5.63 46.29
C LEU A 497 -14.52 6.01 44.87
N SER A 498 -13.69 6.78 44.16
CA SER A 498 -13.91 7.12 42.76
C SER A 498 -13.92 5.87 41.86
N ARG A 499 -13.08 4.87 42.15
CA ARG A 499 -13.11 3.57 41.45
C ARG A 499 -14.42 2.82 41.69
N VAL A 500 -15.00 2.87 42.89
CA VAL A 500 -16.31 2.27 43.17
C VAL A 500 -17.40 2.95 42.34
N ILE A 501 -17.41 4.29 42.31
CA ILE A 501 -18.37 5.05 41.49
C ILE A 501 -18.25 4.65 40.01
N TYR A 502 -17.03 4.58 39.48
CA TYR A 502 -16.77 4.16 38.10
C TYR A 502 -17.15 2.71 37.81
N LYS A 503 -16.86 1.78 38.73
CA LYS A 503 -17.26 0.37 38.61
C LYS A 503 -18.78 0.22 38.52
N GLN A 504 -19.51 1.09 39.21
CA GLN A 504 -20.97 1.16 39.15
C GLN A 504 -21.47 2.10 38.05
N ARG A 505 -20.68 2.39 37.01
CA ARG A 505 -21.07 3.23 35.86
C ARG A 505 -21.48 4.68 36.21
N GLY A 506 -21.03 5.21 37.34
CA GLY A 506 -21.29 6.59 37.76
C GLY A 506 -20.35 7.59 37.10
N THR A 507 -20.83 8.83 36.97
CA THR A 507 -20.06 9.99 36.51
C THR A 507 -19.75 10.88 37.72
N ILE A 508 -18.48 11.18 37.96
CA ILE A 508 -18.08 12.09 39.04
C ILE A 508 -18.20 13.52 38.51
N ASP A 509 -19.03 14.32 39.16
CA ASP A 509 -19.22 15.73 38.81
C ASP A 509 -18.02 16.54 39.32
N LYS A 510 -17.79 16.52 40.63
CA LYS A 510 -16.71 17.27 41.27
C LYS A 510 -16.39 16.76 42.67
N TYR A 511 -15.20 17.12 43.12
CA TYR A 511 -14.79 17.09 44.53
C TYR A 511 -14.97 18.49 45.14
N MET A 512 -15.65 18.59 46.27
CA MET A 512 -15.87 19.84 47.02
C MET A 512 -15.23 19.69 48.40
N GLY A 513 -13.92 19.92 48.48
CA GLY A 513 -13.15 19.59 49.69
C GLY A 513 -13.11 18.08 49.88
N ASP A 514 -13.70 17.60 50.97
CA ASP A 514 -13.88 16.20 51.34
C ASP A 514 -15.16 15.56 50.77
N CYS A 515 -16.02 16.38 50.15
CA CYS A 515 -17.25 15.91 49.55
C CYS A 515 -17.06 15.37 48.12
N ILE A 516 -17.65 14.20 47.83
CA ILE A 516 -17.78 13.65 46.47
C ILE A 516 -19.21 13.85 45.99
N MET A 517 -19.36 14.50 44.83
CA MET A 517 -20.62 14.59 44.10
C MET A 517 -20.53 13.75 42.83
N ALA A 518 -21.46 12.80 42.68
CA ALA A 518 -21.56 11.93 41.51
C ALA A 518 -23.02 11.74 41.07
N PHE A 519 -23.21 11.35 39.81
CA PHE A 519 -24.53 11.09 39.26
C PHE A 519 -24.53 9.91 38.28
N TRP A 520 -25.73 9.35 38.04
CA TRP A 520 -26.00 8.26 37.12
C TRP A 520 -27.15 8.64 36.17
N GLY A 521 -27.15 8.09 34.96
CA GLY A 521 -28.14 8.39 33.91
C GLY A 521 -27.69 9.42 32.86
N ALA A 522 -26.46 9.93 32.98
CA ALA A 522 -25.78 10.76 31.98
C ALA A 522 -24.25 10.58 32.06
N PRO A 523 -23.49 10.82 30.97
CA PRO A 523 -23.93 11.31 29.65
C PRO A 523 -24.67 10.26 28.82
N LEU A 524 -24.48 8.97 29.12
CA LEU A 524 -25.21 7.88 28.49
C LEU A 524 -26.47 7.52 29.31
N PRO A 525 -27.59 7.15 28.66
CA PRO A 525 -28.78 6.66 29.36
C PRO A 525 -28.48 5.37 30.13
N ASP A 526 -28.95 5.29 31.37
CA ASP A 526 -28.79 4.12 32.24
C ASP A 526 -30.12 3.82 32.93
N PRO A 527 -30.94 2.87 32.45
CA PRO A 527 -32.24 2.55 33.06
C PRO A 527 -32.15 2.12 34.54
N ASP A 528 -31.00 1.59 34.95
CA ASP A 528 -30.76 1.10 36.31
C ASP A 528 -29.97 2.11 37.17
N HIS A 529 -29.95 3.40 36.78
CA HIS A 529 -29.18 4.46 37.42
C HIS A 529 -29.35 4.53 38.94
N ALA A 530 -30.58 4.33 39.43
CA ALA A 530 -30.88 4.34 40.87
C ALA A 530 -30.28 3.14 41.59
N HIS A 531 -30.30 1.97 40.96
CA HIS A 531 -29.72 0.75 41.52
C HIS A 531 -28.21 0.87 41.65
N HIS A 532 -27.54 1.30 40.58
CA HIS A 532 -26.10 1.51 40.55
C HIS A 532 -25.64 2.52 41.60
N ALA A 533 -26.35 3.64 41.75
CA ALA A 533 -26.01 4.66 42.75
C ALA A 533 -26.12 4.14 44.20
N VAL A 534 -27.16 3.36 44.51
CA VAL A 534 -27.31 2.80 45.87
C VAL A 534 -26.24 1.75 46.15
N LEU A 535 -25.93 0.87 45.18
CA LEU A 535 -24.83 -0.07 45.30
C LEU A 535 -23.49 0.63 45.47
N ALA A 536 -23.23 1.70 44.72
CA ALA A 536 -22.02 2.50 44.84
C ALA A 536 -21.88 3.08 46.25
N GLY A 537 -22.93 3.69 46.80
CA GLY A 537 -22.92 4.20 48.18
C GLY A 537 -22.59 3.13 49.22
N MET A 538 -23.18 1.93 49.11
CA MET A 538 -22.86 0.81 50.02
C MET A 538 -21.44 0.28 49.82
N GLU A 539 -20.98 0.15 48.57
CA GLU A 539 -19.60 -0.30 48.27
C GLU A 539 -18.56 0.73 48.71
N MET A 540 -18.84 2.03 48.65
CA MET A 540 -17.96 3.08 49.16
C MET A 540 -17.71 2.93 50.67
N GLN A 541 -18.77 2.64 51.44
CA GLN A 541 -18.65 2.37 52.88
C GLN A 541 -17.78 1.13 53.15
N ARG A 542 -17.98 0.05 52.38
CA ARG A 542 -17.16 -1.17 52.51
C ARG A 542 -15.70 -0.92 52.12
N ALA A 543 -15.46 -0.19 51.03
CA ALA A 543 -14.12 0.15 50.57
C ALA A 543 -13.39 0.97 51.63
N LEU A 544 -14.07 1.94 52.26
CA LEU A 544 -13.49 2.74 53.34
C LEU A 544 -13.12 1.88 54.56
N ASN A 545 -13.97 0.93 54.96
CA ASN A 545 -13.67 0.00 56.06
C ASN A 545 -12.40 -0.83 55.81
N VAL A 546 -12.11 -1.18 54.55
CA VAL A 546 -10.88 -1.88 54.17
C VAL A 546 -9.64 -0.97 54.25
N LEU A 547 -9.82 0.36 54.11
CA LEU A 547 -8.74 1.35 54.20
C LEU A 547 -8.41 1.73 55.65
N GLN A 548 -9.36 1.65 56.59
CA GLN A 548 -9.15 2.08 57.98
C GLN A 548 -7.89 1.47 58.63
N PRO A 549 -7.59 0.16 58.52
CA PRO A 549 -6.38 -0.40 59.12
C PRO A 549 -5.10 0.19 58.53
N GLN A 550 -5.11 0.55 57.24
CA GLN A 550 -3.98 1.17 56.56
C GLN A 550 -3.78 2.62 57.01
N PHE A 551 -4.87 3.37 57.17
CA PHE A 551 -4.83 4.73 57.71
C PHE A 551 -4.31 4.73 59.15
N LYS A 552 -4.80 3.79 59.98
CA LYS A 552 -4.31 3.61 61.35
C LYS A 552 -2.83 3.25 61.40
N ALA A 553 -2.33 2.40 60.51
CA ALA A 553 -0.92 2.04 60.43
C ALA A 553 -0.01 3.23 60.05
N LYS A 554 -0.55 4.22 59.33
CA LYS A 554 0.12 5.48 58.99
C LYS A 554 -0.02 6.57 60.07
N GLY A 555 -0.71 6.27 61.17
CA GLY A 555 -0.98 7.24 62.25
C GLY A 555 -2.10 8.23 61.95
N TRP A 556 -2.88 8.02 60.88
CA TRP A 556 -3.99 8.89 60.52
C TRP A 556 -5.28 8.55 61.31
N PRO A 557 -6.17 9.54 61.52
CA PRO A 557 -7.44 9.31 62.19
C PRO A 557 -8.38 8.43 61.36
N GLU A 558 -9.31 7.78 62.04
CA GLU A 558 -10.35 6.97 61.40
C GLU A 558 -11.34 7.87 60.63
N ILE A 559 -11.58 7.56 59.35
CA ILE A 559 -12.42 8.38 58.47
C ILE A 559 -13.79 7.72 58.34
N HIS A 560 -14.86 8.46 58.63
CA HIS A 560 -16.22 8.00 58.36
C HIS A 560 -16.88 8.91 57.33
N ILE A 561 -17.78 8.38 56.51
CA ILE A 561 -18.51 9.17 55.52
C ILE A 561 -20.02 9.07 55.72
N GLY A 562 -20.72 10.19 55.55
CA GLY A 562 -22.16 10.21 55.31
C GLY A 562 -22.42 10.12 53.81
N VAL A 563 -23.43 9.35 53.40
CA VAL A 563 -23.83 9.24 51.98
C VAL A 563 -25.31 9.56 51.81
N GLY A 564 -25.65 10.50 50.94
CA GLY A 564 -27.01 10.85 50.57
C GLY A 564 -27.29 10.54 49.10
N VAL A 565 -28.34 9.77 48.82
CA VAL A 565 -28.71 9.40 47.44
C VAL A 565 -30.16 9.74 47.14
N ASN A 566 -30.39 10.51 46.08
CA ASN A 566 -31.75 10.85 45.66
C ASN A 566 -31.93 10.75 44.15
N THR A 567 -33.10 10.28 43.74
CA THR A 567 -33.52 10.15 42.34
C THR A 567 -34.57 11.21 42.03
N GLY A 568 -34.50 11.80 40.84
CA GLY A 568 -35.53 12.69 40.35
C GLY A 568 -35.11 13.43 39.08
N ARG A 569 -36.01 14.24 38.56
CA ARG A 569 -35.73 15.09 37.38
C ARG A 569 -34.72 16.18 37.72
N VAL A 570 -33.65 16.25 36.95
CA VAL A 570 -32.59 17.26 37.00
C VAL A 570 -32.29 17.79 35.61
N SER A 571 -31.67 18.97 35.54
CA SER A 571 -31.07 19.49 34.32
C SER A 571 -29.60 19.09 34.30
N VAL A 572 -29.17 18.39 33.26
CA VAL A 572 -27.78 17.98 33.05
C VAL A 572 -27.23 18.62 31.78
N GLY A 573 -25.98 19.07 31.80
CA GLY A 573 -25.32 19.66 30.63
C GLY A 573 -24.16 20.56 31.02
N ASN A 574 -23.63 21.27 30.03
CA ASN A 574 -22.61 22.29 30.26
C ASN A 574 -23.20 23.50 31.00
N MET A 575 -22.72 23.75 32.22
CA MET A 575 -23.11 24.90 33.02
C MET A 575 -21.89 25.70 33.48
N GLY A 576 -22.01 27.02 33.49
CA GLY A 576 -20.92 27.91 33.88
C GLY A 576 -20.95 29.23 33.11
N SER A 577 -19.83 29.93 33.09
CA SER A 577 -19.63 31.15 32.31
C SER A 577 -18.78 30.88 31.06
N GLU A 578 -18.65 31.86 30.17
CA GLU A 578 -17.79 31.78 28.98
C GLU A 578 -16.32 31.41 29.31
N VAL A 579 -15.87 31.66 30.54
CA VAL A 579 -14.50 31.44 30.99
C VAL A 579 -14.33 30.08 31.70
N ARG A 580 -15.42 29.52 32.26
CA ARG A 580 -15.37 28.25 33.01
C ARG A 580 -16.69 27.53 32.92
N VAL A 581 -16.71 26.44 32.16
CA VAL A 581 -17.84 25.55 31.97
C VAL A 581 -17.53 24.19 32.60
N ALA A 582 -18.52 23.57 33.26
CA ALA A 582 -18.45 22.21 33.77
C ALA A 582 -19.69 21.42 33.34
N TYR A 583 -19.52 20.15 33.00
CA TYR A 583 -20.63 19.24 32.77
C TYR A 583 -21.16 18.75 34.12
N THR A 584 -22.34 19.23 34.52
CA THR A 584 -22.84 19.10 35.90
C THR A 584 -24.37 18.97 35.90
N VAL A 585 -24.93 18.57 37.05
CA VAL A 585 -26.39 18.45 37.26
C VAL A 585 -26.91 19.54 38.18
N MET A 586 -28.10 20.08 37.88
CA MET A 586 -28.80 21.05 38.73
C MET A 586 -30.28 20.69 38.89
N GLY A 587 -30.83 20.97 40.06
CA GLY A 587 -32.26 20.82 40.33
C GLY A 587 -32.56 20.45 41.78
N ASP A 588 -33.84 20.42 42.11
CA ASP A 588 -34.32 20.11 43.47
C ASP A 588 -33.85 18.74 43.96
N ALA A 589 -33.74 17.74 43.08
CA ALA A 589 -33.28 16.41 43.43
C ALA A 589 -31.81 16.39 43.88
N VAL A 590 -30.96 17.27 43.33
CA VAL A 590 -29.55 17.46 43.73
C VAL A 590 -29.50 18.00 45.17
N ASN A 591 -30.28 19.04 45.44
CA ASN A 591 -30.37 19.66 46.76
C ASN A 591 -30.88 18.68 47.82
N LEU A 592 -31.83 17.81 47.46
CA LEU A 592 -32.32 16.77 48.36
C LEU A 592 -31.21 15.76 48.68
N ALA A 593 -30.46 15.26 47.69
CA ALA A 593 -29.35 14.32 47.94
C ALA A 593 -28.30 14.88 48.91
N SER A 594 -27.87 16.13 48.71
CA SER A 594 -26.92 16.80 49.62
C SER A 594 -27.48 16.96 51.04
N ARG A 595 -28.78 17.22 51.20
CA ARG A 595 -29.41 17.32 52.53
C ARG A 595 -29.56 15.96 53.21
N LEU A 596 -29.87 14.92 52.44
CA LEU A 596 -29.92 13.55 52.96
C LEU A 596 -28.56 13.16 53.53
N GLU A 597 -27.49 13.44 52.80
CA GLU A 597 -26.12 13.29 53.29
C GLU A 597 -25.97 14.03 54.62
N GLY A 598 -26.23 15.35 54.68
CA GLY A 598 -25.97 16.12 55.90
C GLY A 598 -26.76 15.67 57.14
N ILE A 599 -27.95 15.08 56.96
CA ILE A 599 -28.82 14.59 58.03
C ILE A 599 -28.42 13.19 58.53
N THR A 600 -27.63 12.43 57.78
CA THR A 600 -27.15 11.10 58.21
C THR A 600 -26.51 11.13 59.62
N LYS A 601 -25.82 12.23 59.99
CA LYS A 601 -25.18 12.40 61.31
C LYS A 601 -26.16 12.51 62.47
N GLU A 602 -27.34 13.09 62.23
CA GLU A 602 -28.37 13.27 63.25
C GLU A 602 -28.91 11.92 63.71
N TYR A 603 -29.16 11.04 62.73
CA TYR A 603 -29.65 9.67 62.96
C TYR A 603 -28.55 8.65 63.25
N GLY A 604 -27.28 8.99 63.01
CA GLY A 604 -26.14 8.08 63.17
C GLY A 604 -26.16 6.92 62.19
N VAL A 605 -26.72 7.13 61.00
CA VAL A 605 -26.68 6.18 59.89
C VAL A 605 -25.56 6.58 58.93
N LEU A 606 -25.08 5.62 58.13
CA LEU A 606 -24.01 5.85 57.16
C LEU A 606 -24.54 6.31 55.81
N MET A 607 -25.77 5.93 55.47
CA MET A 607 -26.38 6.23 54.18
C MET A 607 -27.87 6.56 54.34
N LEU A 608 -28.35 7.55 53.59
CA LEU A 608 -29.77 7.86 53.47
C LEU A 608 -30.16 7.97 52.01
N VAL A 609 -31.30 7.37 51.66
CA VAL A 609 -31.90 7.47 50.34
C VAL A 609 -33.28 8.12 50.41
N GLY A 610 -33.62 8.86 49.36
CA GLY A 610 -34.96 9.43 49.19
C GLY A 610 -35.98 8.38 48.75
N GLU A 611 -37.26 8.72 48.93
CA GLU A 611 -38.39 7.85 48.58
C GLU A 611 -38.39 7.42 47.10
N ALA A 612 -38.13 8.35 46.17
CA ALA A 612 -38.06 8.04 44.74
C ALA A 612 -36.96 7.02 44.42
N THR A 613 -35.79 7.12 45.06
CA THR A 613 -34.73 6.13 44.91
C THR A 613 -35.18 4.76 45.40
N LYS A 614 -35.80 4.69 46.59
CA LYS A 614 -36.31 3.44 47.16
C LYS A 614 -37.38 2.79 46.27
N GLN A 615 -38.24 3.58 45.63
CA GLN A 615 -39.24 3.08 44.69
C GLN A 615 -38.60 2.52 43.41
N ALA A 616 -37.52 3.14 42.93
CA ALA A 616 -36.75 2.68 41.77
C ALA A 616 -35.86 1.45 42.07
N THR A 617 -35.70 1.06 43.34
CA THR A 617 -34.83 -0.06 43.75
C THR A 617 -35.55 -1.07 44.67
N PRO A 618 -36.68 -1.67 44.25
CA PRO A 618 -37.47 -2.59 45.07
C PRO A 618 -36.69 -3.84 45.55
N GLN A 619 -35.59 -4.18 44.89
CA GLN A 619 -34.70 -5.29 45.21
C GLN A 619 -33.83 -5.05 46.46
N ILE A 620 -33.75 -3.82 46.98
CA ILE A 620 -32.93 -3.47 48.14
C ILE A 620 -33.80 -3.45 49.41
N VAL A 621 -33.28 -4.00 50.50
CA VAL A 621 -33.90 -3.95 51.83
C VAL A 621 -33.61 -2.59 52.45
N TYR A 622 -34.68 -1.91 52.89
CA TYR A 622 -34.61 -0.57 53.47
C TYR A 622 -35.19 -0.53 54.88
N ARG A 623 -34.55 0.24 55.75
CA ARG A 623 -35.12 0.70 57.01
C ARG A 623 -35.60 2.14 56.85
N GLU A 624 -36.91 2.39 56.87
CA GLU A 624 -37.44 3.75 56.99
C GLU A 624 -36.90 4.41 58.28
N VAL A 625 -36.21 5.54 58.15
CA VAL A 625 -35.53 6.23 59.24
C VAL A 625 -36.41 7.30 59.84
N ASP A 626 -36.99 8.19 59.02
CA ASP A 626 -37.90 9.24 59.45
C ASP A 626 -38.66 9.86 58.25
N ARG A 627 -39.57 10.79 58.54
CA ARG A 627 -40.12 11.77 57.62
C ARG A 627 -39.54 13.14 57.96
N VAL A 628 -38.82 13.74 57.02
CA VAL A 628 -38.18 15.04 57.23
C VAL A 628 -38.81 16.10 56.34
N ARG A 629 -38.99 17.31 56.88
CA ARG A 629 -39.35 18.49 56.09
C ARG A 629 -38.10 19.15 55.55
N VAL A 630 -38.10 19.38 54.25
CA VAL A 630 -36.98 19.97 53.52
C VAL A 630 -37.28 21.47 53.37
N LYS A 631 -36.39 22.35 53.83
CA LYS A 631 -36.57 23.81 53.71
C LYS A 631 -36.93 24.20 52.27
N GLY A 632 -38.14 24.72 52.06
CA GLY A 632 -38.71 25.07 50.75
C GLY A 632 -39.80 24.13 50.22
N LYS A 633 -40.09 22.99 50.88
CA LYS A 633 -41.24 22.12 50.55
C LYS A 633 -42.11 21.91 51.80
N GLU A 634 -43.43 22.03 51.64
CA GLU A 634 -44.38 21.82 52.74
C GLU A 634 -44.64 20.34 53.05
N GLN A 635 -44.51 19.46 52.05
CA GLN A 635 -44.73 18.03 52.22
C GLN A 635 -43.49 17.32 52.79
N PRO A 636 -43.66 16.49 53.84
CA PRO A 636 -42.56 15.72 54.40
C PRO A 636 -42.16 14.57 53.47
N VAL A 637 -40.85 14.32 53.36
CA VAL A 637 -40.28 13.26 52.54
C VAL A 637 -39.79 12.14 53.45
N ALA A 638 -40.19 10.90 53.15
CA ALA A 638 -39.68 9.73 53.85
C ALA A 638 -38.23 9.44 53.42
N ILE A 639 -37.39 9.12 54.40
CA ILE A 639 -35.97 8.83 54.21
C ILE A 639 -35.66 7.42 54.69
N PHE A 640 -34.78 6.73 53.97
CA PHE A 640 -34.55 5.29 54.14
C PHE A 640 -33.06 4.97 54.21
N ASP A 641 -32.70 4.02 55.08
CA ASP A 641 -31.34 3.49 55.23
C ASP A 641 -31.25 2.13 54.51
N PRO A 642 -30.42 1.98 53.45
CA PRO A 642 -30.26 0.72 52.71
C PRO A 642 -29.37 -0.27 53.48
N HIS A 643 -29.82 -1.53 53.59
CA HIS A 643 -29.08 -2.59 54.30
C HIS A 643 -28.49 -3.68 53.40
N GLY A 644 -28.94 -3.79 52.14
CA GLY A 644 -28.40 -4.76 51.18
C GLY A 644 -29.45 -5.29 50.21
N LEU A 645 -29.03 -6.21 49.33
CA LEU A 645 -29.94 -6.89 48.41
C LEU A 645 -30.88 -7.85 49.16
N SER A 646 -32.11 -7.96 48.69
CA SER A 646 -33.08 -8.93 49.20
C SER A 646 -32.50 -10.34 49.11
N GLY A 647 -32.48 -11.07 50.25
CA GLY A 647 -31.87 -12.40 50.36
C GLY A 647 -30.40 -12.43 50.78
N ALA A 648 -29.70 -11.29 50.76
CA ALA A 648 -28.33 -11.16 51.26
C ALA A 648 -28.25 -10.52 52.66
N VAL A 649 -29.37 -10.02 53.18
CA VAL A 649 -29.47 -9.44 54.53
C VAL A 649 -29.80 -10.54 55.53
N GLU A 650 -29.05 -10.59 56.64
CA GLU A 650 -29.23 -11.58 57.70
C GLU A 650 -30.62 -11.48 58.34
N GLN A 651 -31.18 -12.62 58.73
CA GLN A 651 -32.55 -12.70 59.28
C GLN A 651 -32.72 -11.86 60.55
N GLU A 652 -31.70 -11.83 61.43
CA GLU A 652 -31.70 -11.02 62.65
C GLU A 652 -31.89 -9.53 62.34
N LYS A 653 -31.23 -9.03 61.29
CA LYS A 653 -31.36 -7.65 60.84
C LYS A 653 -32.74 -7.36 60.25
N LEU A 654 -33.33 -8.31 59.51
CA LEU A 654 -34.69 -8.18 58.98
C LEU A 654 -35.72 -8.08 60.11
N ASP A 655 -35.57 -8.88 61.16
CA ASP A 655 -36.45 -8.87 62.33
C ASP A 655 -36.31 -7.57 63.12
N GLU A 656 -35.08 -7.07 63.30
CA GLU A 656 -34.80 -5.75 63.90
C GLU A 656 -35.48 -4.61 63.12
N ILE A 657 -35.34 -4.59 61.78
CA ILE A 657 -35.96 -3.56 60.92
C ILE A 657 -37.48 -3.61 61.05
N LYS A 658 -38.07 -4.82 61.04
CA LYS A 658 -39.51 -5.01 61.17
C LYS A 658 -40.04 -4.51 62.51
N LEU A 659 -39.31 -4.79 63.60
CA LEU A 659 -39.64 -4.28 64.93
C LEU A 659 -39.51 -2.75 64.99
N PHE A 660 -38.50 -2.16 64.36
CA PHE A 660 -38.38 -0.70 64.28
C PHE A 660 -39.50 -0.05 63.46
N HIS A 661 -39.94 -0.65 62.36
CA HIS A 661 -41.10 -0.15 61.60
C HIS A 661 -42.40 -0.26 62.39
N GLN A 662 -42.50 -1.24 63.29
CA GLN A 662 -43.60 -1.29 64.25
C GLN A 662 -43.49 -0.14 65.27
N ALA A 663 -42.33 0.04 65.90
CA ALA A 663 -42.06 1.15 66.82
C ALA A 663 -42.36 2.52 66.19
N LEU A 664 -41.94 2.74 64.95
CA LEU A 664 -42.19 3.97 64.20
C LEU A 664 -43.68 4.22 63.93
N ARG A 665 -44.46 3.15 63.66
CA ARG A 665 -45.92 3.26 63.51
C ARG A 665 -46.61 3.57 64.84
N THR A 666 -46.16 2.96 65.92
CA THR A 666 -46.67 3.22 67.28
C THR A 666 -46.36 4.65 67.71
N TYR A 667 -45.13 5.11 67.50
CA TYR A 667 -44.67 6.49 67.72
C TYR A 667 -45.53 7.51 66.97
N ARG A 668 -45.82 7.29 65.69
CA ARG A 668 -46.67 8.19 64.88
C ARG A 668 -48.14 8.19 65.30
N LYS A 669 -48.61 7.12 65.95
CA LYS A 669 -49.94 7.05 66.59
C LYS A 669 -50.00 7.71 67.96
N GLN A 670 -48.89 8.26 68.45
CA GLN A 670 -48.75 8.88 69.77
C GLN A 670 -48.98 7.91 70.95
N ASP A 671 -48.84 6.60 70.73
CA ASP A 671 -48.88 5.58 71.78
C ASP A 671 -47.49 5.47 72.43
N TRP A 672 -47.20 6.41 73.33
CA TRP A 672 -45.86 6.57 73.90
C TRP A 672 -45.42 5.36 74.72
N ASP A 673 -46.31 4.73 75.47
CA ASP A 673 -45.96 3.60 76.35
C ASP A 673 -45.56 2.37 75.55
N LYS A 674 -46.30 2.07 74.49
CA LYS A 674 -45.96 0.96 73.60
C LYS A 674 -44.72 1.27 72.76
N ALA A 675 -44.55 2.51 72.28
CA ALA A 675 -43.36 2.91 71.54
C ALA A 675 -42.08 2.80 72.40
N ASP A 676 -42.16 3.17 73.67
CA ASP A 676 -41.04 3.11 74.63
C ASP A 676 -40.59 1.64 74.87
N LEU A 677 -41.54 0.72 75.06
CA LEU A 677 -41.25 -0.72 75.21
C LEU A 677 -40.63 -1.34 73.94
N GLU A 678 -41.16 -0.99 72.76
CA GLU A 678 -40.64 -1.45 71.47
C GLU A 678 -39.22 -0.91 71.21
N LEU A 679 -38.95 0.36 71.56
CA LEU A 679 -37.63 0.98 71.45
C LEU A 679 -36.62 0.43 72.46
N LEU A 680 -37.03 0.11 73.68
CA LEU A 680 -36.16 -0.51 74.68
C LEU A 680 -35.72 -1.91 74.24
N SER A 681 -36.62 -2.67 73.60
CA SER A 681 -36.29 -3.96 72.99
C SER A 681 -35.26 -3.81 71.85
N LEU A 682 -35.42 -2.79 71.00
CA LEU A 682 -34.48 -2.48 69.92
C LEU A 682 -33.12 -2.02 70.44
N GLN A 683 -33.07 -1.25 71.53
CA GLN A 683 -31.82 -0.84 72.18
C GLN A 683 -31.09 -2.04 72.80
N ASN A 684 -31.81 -3.04 73.30
CA ASN A 684 -31.19 -4.29 73.76
C ASN A 684 -30.66 -5.14 72.60
N MET A 685 -31.37 -5.19 71.47
CA MET A 685 -30.92 -5.91 70.26
C MET A 685 -29.74 -5.23 69.56
N SER A 686 -29.66 -3.90 69.60
CA SER A 686 -28.59 -3.12 68.96
C SER A 686 -28.23 -1.90 69.81
N PRO A 687 -27.42 -2.10 70.87
CA PRO A 687 -27.07 -1.05 71.83
C PRO A 687 -26.38 0.17 71.21
N ASP A 688 -25.60 -0.05 70.15
CA ASP A 688 -24.82 0.99 69.49
C ASP A 688 -25.62 1.79 68.44
N CYS A 689 -26.89 1.44 68.18
CA CYS A 689 -27.68 2.13 67.17
C CYS A 689 -28.22 3.47 67.69
N LYS A 690 -27.55 4.57 67.31
CA LYS A 690 -27.95 5.94 67.65
C LYS A 690 -29.42 6.26 67.29
N LEU A 691 -29.92 5.73 66.18
CA LEU A 691 -31.30 5.95 65.72
C LEU A 691 -32.34 5.61 66.80
N TYR A 692 -32.19 4.48 67.49
CA TYR A 692 -33.16 4.03 68.50
C TYR A 692 -33.10 4.89 69.76
N ARG A 693 -31.92 5.40 70.10
CA ARG A 693 -31.78 6.40 71.17
C ARG A 693 -32.45 7.73 70.83
N VAL A 694 -32.25 8.22 69.60
CA VAL A 694 -32.90 9.45 69.11
C VAL A 694 -34.42 9.34 69.23
N TYR A 695 -35.01 8.21 68.85
CA TYR A 695 -36.46 8.01 69.00
C TYR A 695 -36.91 7.87 70.45
N ALA A 696 -36.14 7.23 71.33
CA ALA A 696 -36.47 7.15 72.76
C ALA A 696 -36.43 8.54 73.44
N GLU A 697 -35.44 9.36 73.10
CA GLU A 697 -35.35 10.77 73.54
C GLU A 697 -36.55 11.59 73.02
N ARG A 698 -36.97 11.36 71.78
CA ARG A 698 -38.17 12.01 71.19
C ARG A 698 -39.46 11.57 71.87
N VAL A 699 -39.63 10.27 72.16
CA VAL A 699 -40.78 9.76 72.93
C VAL A 699 -40.82 10.43 74.31
N THR A 700 -39.69 10.53 74.99
CA THR A 700 -39.58 11.22 76.29
C THR A 700 -39.95 12.70 76.17
N TYR A 701 -39.46 13.38 75.13
CA TYR A 701 -39.78 14.78 74.86
C TYR A 701 -41.28 14.98 74.61
N TYR A 702 -41.88 14.21 73.71
CA TYR A 702 -43.30 14.34 73.37
C TYR A 702 -44.24 13.85 74.48
N ARG A 703 -43.80 12.95 75.37
CA ARG A 703 -44.52 12.61 76.59
C ARG A 703 -44.68 13.84 77.51
N ASN A 704 -43.67 14.70 77.56
CA ASN A 704 -43.69 15.95 78.33
C ASN A 704 -44.26 17.15 77.55
N SER A 705 -44.40 17.06 76.23
CA SER A 705 -44.85 18.13 75.35
C SER A 705 -45.53 17.55 74.11
N PRO A 706 -46.77 17.02 74.24
CA PRO A 706 -47.43 16.27 73.18
C PRO A 706 -47.68 17.13 71.94
N PRO A 707 -47.51 16.58 70.74
CA PRO A 707 -47.80 17.30 69.51
C PRO A 707 -49.33 17.44 69.32
N GLY A 708 -49.78 18.49 68.65
CA GLY A 708 -51.22 18.73 68.42
C GLY A 708 -51.89 17.66 67.53
N GLU A 709 -53.23 17.65 67.48
CA GLU A 709 -54.01 16.64 66.73
C GLU A 709 -53.68 16.56 65.23
N ASN A 710 -53.14 17.64 64.64
CA ASN A 710 -52.74 17.71 63.22
C ASN A 710 -51.24 17.40 62.98
N TRP A 711 -50.61 16.62 63.87
CA TRP A 711 -49.20 16.27 63.71
C TRP A 711 -48.98 15.33 62.53
N ASP A 712 -48.09 15.73 61.62
CA ASP A 712 -47.75 15.00 60.39
C ASP A 712 -46.68 13.91 60.60
N GLY A 713 -46.32 13.64 61.86
CA GLY A 713 -45.32 12.64 62.23
C GLY A 713 -43.87 13.09 62.03
N VAL A 714 -43.64 14.38 61.78
CA VAL A 714 -42.30 14.95 61.54
C VAL A 714 -41.75 15.56 62.83
N PHE A 715 -40.49 15.28 63.13
CA PHE A 715 -39.74 15.98 64.17
C PHE A 715 -39.02 17.20 63.58
N THR A 716 -39.31 18.41 64.08
CA THR A 716 -38.59 19.62 63.67
C THR A 716 -37.41 19.85 64.62
N PHE A 717 -36.19 19.80 64.09
CA PHE A 717 -34.98 20.12 64.84
C PHE A 717 -35.02 21.60 65.28
N LYS A 718 -34.82 21.86 66.58
CA LYS A 718 -34.83 23.22 67.17
C LYS A 718 -33.47 23.94 67.09
N THR A 719 -32.45 23.29 66.56
CA THR A 719 -31.12 23.85 66.33
C THR A 719 -30.96 24.21 64.85
N LYS A 720 -30.32 25.37 64.62
CA LYS A 720 -30.08 25.96 63.30
C LYS A 720 -29.21 25.10 62.40
#